data_AF-A0A378TJE7-F1
#
_entry.id   AF-A0A378TJE7-F1
#
_cell.length_a   1.000
_cell.length_b   1.000
_cell.length_c   1.000
_cell.angle_alpha   90.00
_cell.angle_beta   90.00
_cell.angle_gamma   90.00
#
_symmetry.space_group_name_H-M   'P 1'
#
loop_
_entity.id
_entity.type
_entity.pdbx_description
1 polymer ?
#
loop_
_entity_poly.entity_id
_entity_poly.type
_entity_poly.pdbx_seq_one_letter_code
_entity_poly.pdbx_strand_id
1 'polypeptide(L)'
;MTPDPLLRAAATALFPQLRELPEVPEQIGAAIRDAIAAIVGTADFLGLPTEDRLRALQASAPEAVERFGRWVAAVVLEQPDVLDTVGFRVLPPGRQWPAVEDSVPATTPADDLETDYDVVIVGSGAGAGVAAHVLTEAGLHTLVLERAPALTAAQLTARHGASARTFSGFDRPVDLPALGATRFVDGEPTPPGTSQWNGNAMALGGGTRVYGAMAWRFSPEDFAMGSMYGGDFVDWPITYDELAPYYDTVEQVIGVAGPDAPAAHDGARRRPYPMPGVPLTTIGRRLADGARTLGLPTTTPPMAINTRAYNKRPACVQCALCVGHPCRADAKNGSHNTVLRSALATGRCTLTTSAVVTKLIVEHTTVCGVEFVADGRPRSVRARHVVLAAGAIESARLLLASGINDPHDQIGRYLQGHLYSGATGLFADPVQDLVGPGPSIATTSYRHGNPGVAGGGILANEFTPTPFEAWGGLVEAGVVSAYGPSAVDELARAYQRCAVIIGPVHEVPQADSRVSVSAHRRDAVGVPLVHLDSPGPHSNDLAVADLLTDKAREWLTASGAVRTVATRWTPRRGPSADQHQAGTCRMGVDPATSVTDATGALWRYRGITVADGALHPTNGGVNPVLTILANSWRVNEILAARLT
;
A
#
# COMPACT_ATOMS: atom_id res chain seq x y z
N MET A 1 -31.75 15.42 5.00
CA MET A 1 -32.34 15.41 3.64
C MET A 1 -32.97 14.05 3.42
N THR A 2 -34.17 13.97 2.84
CA THR A 2 -34.76 12.68 2.50
C THR A 2 -33.93 12.03 1.38
N PRO A 3 -33.50 10.77 1.51
CA PRO A 3 -32.71 10.12 0.47
C PRO A 3 -33.50 10.04 -0.84
N ASP A 4 -32.80 10.23 -1.96
CA ASP A 4 -33.36 10.16 -3.31
C ASP A 4 -34.15 8.84 -3.48
N PRO A 5 -35.48 8.89 -3.73
CA PRO A 5 -36.32 7.70 -3.76
C PRO A 5 -35.92 6.73 -4.88
N LEU A 6 -35.37 7.24 -6.00
CA LEU A 6 -34.92 6.40 -7.11
C LEU A 6 -33.67 5.61 -6.71
N LEU A 7 -32.67 6.29 -6.13
CA LEU A 7 -31.46 5.65 -5.66
C LEU A 7 -31.75 4.66 -4.52
N ARG A 8 -32.70 4.98 -3.63
CA ARG A 8 -33.14 4.04 -2.60
C ARG A 8 -33.81 2.80 -3.17
N ALA A 9 -34.66 2.95 -4.18
CA ALA A 9 -35.29 1.81 -4.87
C ALA A 9 -34.27 0.94 -5.61
N ALA A 10 -33.26 1.55 -6.24
CA ALA A 10 -32.17 0.83 -6.88
C ALA A 10 -31.27 0.10 -5.85
N ALA A 11 -30.90 0.77 -4.76
CA ALA A 11 -30.06 0.19 -3.72
C ALA A 11 -30.73 -0.98 -2.99
N THR A 12 -32.03 -0.87 -2.70
CA THR A 12 -32.81 -1.97 -2.09
C THR A 12 -33.04 -3.14 -3.06
N ALA A 13 -33.01 -2.90 -4.38
CA ALA A 13 -33.02 -3.97 -5.38
C ALA A 13 -31.70 -4.76 -5.43
N LEU A 14 -30.58 -4.09 -5.14
CA LEU A 14 -29.26 -4.72 -5.02
C LEU A 14 -29.09 -5.44 -3.68
N PHE A 15 -29.49 -4.79 -2.58
CA PHE A 15 -29.39 -5.33 -1.23
C PHE A 15 -30.67 -5.05 -0.43
N PRO A 16 -31.59 -6.02 -0.33
CA PRO A 16 -32.82 -5.87 0.45
C PRO A 16 -32.59 -5.60 1.95
N GLN A 17 -31.41 -5.94 2.46
CA GLN A 17 -30.97 -5.71 3.84
C GLN A 17 -30.65 -4.23 4.13
N LEU A 18 -30.68 -3.34 3.13
CA LEU A 18 -30.41 -1.92 3.31
C LEU A 18 -31.45 -1.25 4.22
N ARG A 19 -31.04 -0.85 5.43
CA ARG A 19 -31.89 -0.11 6.38
C ARG A 19 -31.94 1.40 6.08
N GLU A 20 -30.77 2.00 5.94
CA GLU A 20 -30.59 3.43 5.69
C GLU A 20 -29.63 3.64 4.53
N LEU A 21 -29.99 4.56 3.62
CA LEU A 21 -29.16 4.96 2.50
C LEU A 21 -28.51 6.31 2.87
N PRO A 22 -27.19 6.37 3.12
CA PRO A 22 -26.50 7.65 3.29
C PRO A 22 -26.50 8.44 1.99
N GLU A 23 -26.06 9.69 2.04
CA GLU A 23 -25.91 10.50 0.84
C GLU A 23 -25.01 9.79 -0.18
N VAL A 24 -25.56 9.56 -1.37
CA VAL A 24 -24.87 8.89 -2.47
C VAL A 24 -24.00 9.93 -3.17
N PRO A 25 -22.68 9.71 -3.34
CA PRO A 25 -21.82 10.62 -4.09
C PRO A 25 -22.37 10.86 -5.49
N GLU A 26 -22.38 12.11 -5.95
CA GLU A 26 -22.97 12.48 -7.24
C GLU A 26 -22.37 11.69 -8.41
N GLN A 27 -21.05 11.46 -8.38
CA GLN A 27 -20.31 10.66 -9.36
C GLN A 27 -20.76 9.19 -9.47
N ILE A 28 -21.48 8.68 -8.47
CA ILE A 28 -22.06 7.34 -8.45
C ILE A 28 -23.57 7.41 -8.75
N GLY A 29 -24.27 8.34 -8.11
CA GLY A 29 -25.72 8.47 -8.22
C GLY A 29 -26.21 8.93 -9.60
N ALA A 30 -25.46 9.81 -10.28
CA ALA A 30 -25.86 10.36 -11.58
C ALA A 30 -26.06 9.27 -12.64
N ALA A 31 -25.09 8.37 -12.79
CA ALA A 31 -25.15 7.29 -13.78
C ALA A 31 -26.33 6.34 -13.56
N ILE A 32 -26.74 6.12 -12.31
CA ILE A 32 -27.91 5.31 -11.98
C ILE A 32 -29.21 6.05 -12.32
N ARG A 33 -29.30 7.35 -12.05
CA ARG A 33 -30.47 8.15 -12.45
C ARG A 33 -30.65 8.16 -13.97
N ASP A 34 -29.55 8.32 -14.71
CA ASP A 34 -29.57 8.30 -16.17
C ASP A 34 -30.03 6.94 -16.71
N ALA A 35 -29.52 5.84 -16.12
CA ALA A 35 -29.97 4.49 -16.45
C ALA A 35 -31.47 4.28 -16.19
N ILE A 36 -31.97 4.73 -15.03
CA ILE A 36 -33.40 4.65 -14.69
C ILE A 36 -34.26 5.43 -15.69
N ALA A 37 -33.82 6.64 -16.07
CA ALA A 37 -34.52 7.47 -17.03
C ALA A 37 -34.60 6.80 -18.43
N ALA A 38 -33.57 6.06 -18.83
CA ALA A 38 -33.50 5.39 -20.13
C ALA A 38 -34.36 4.11 -20.25
N ILE A 39 -34.69 3.45 -19.14
CA ILE A 39 -35.40 2.15 -19.15
C ILE A 39 -36.91 2.32 -19.42
N VAL A 40 -37.62 3.06 -18.56
CA VAL A 40 -39.10 3.16 -18.58
C VAL A 40 -39.63 4.55 -18.17
N GLY A 41 -38.76 5.51 -17.80
CA GLY A 41 -39.17 6.74 -17.12
C GLY A 41 -39.36 6.56 -15.61
N THR A 42 -39.33 7.66 -14.86
CA THR A 42 -39.12 7.66 -13.39
C THR A 42 -40.28 7.07 -12.57
N ALA A 43 -41.53 7.31 -12.97
CA ALA A 43 -42.71 6.80 -12.27
C ALA A 43 -42.88 5.28 -12.42
N ASP A 44 -42.52 4.75 -13.58
CA ASP A 44 -42.70 3.34 -13.91
C ASP A 44 -41.66 2.46 -13.19
N PHE A 45 -40.43 2.95 -12.99
CA PHE A 45 -39.40 2.22 -12.26
C PHE A 45 -39.78 1.93 -10.80
N LEU A 46 -40.36 2.91 -10.10
CA LEU A 46 -40.82 2.73 -8.72
C LEU A 46 -42.00 1.75 -8.61
N GLY A 47 -42.78 1.58 -9.67
CA GLY A 47 -43.88 0.60 -9.73
C GLY A 47 -43.43 -0.85 -9.95
N LEU A 48 -42.21 -1.07 -10.47
CA LEU A 48 -41.70 -2.42 -10.75
C LEU A 48 -41.46 -3.23 -9.47
N PRO A 49 -41.70 -4.56 -9.49
CA PRO A 49 -41.18 -5.48 -8.48
C PRO A 49 -39.65 -5.38 -8.33
N THR A 50 -39.14 -5.64 -7.12
CA THR A 50 -37.71 -5.51 -6.80
C THR A 50 -36.79 -6.28 -7.75
N GLU A 51 -37.15 -7.52 -8.10
CA GLU A 51 -36.36 -8.37 -9.02
C GLU A 51 -36.35 -7.84 -10.46
N ASP A 52 -37.43 -7.19 -10.89
CA ASP A 52 -37.53 -6.60 -12.22
C ASP A 52 -36.71 -5.32 -12.31
N ARG A 53 -36.65 -4.53 -11.22
CA ARG A 53 -35.77 -3.35 -11.14
C ARG A 53 -34.30 -3.72 -11.35
N LEU A 54 -33.82 -4.76 -10.65
CA LEU A 54 -32.43 -5.18 -10.77
C LEU A 54 -32.11 -5.66 -12.19
N ARG A 55 -32.96 -6.52 -12.76
CA ARG A 55 -32.80 -7.02 -14.14
C ARG A 55 -32.79 -5.88 -15.15
N ALA A 56 -33.69 -4.91 -15.01
CA ALA A 56 -33.75 -3.77 -15.91
C ALA A 56 -32.50 -2.88 -15.83
N LEU A 57 -32.01 -2.60 -14.62
CA LEU A 57 -30.78 -1.84 -14.39
C LEU A 57 -29.55 -2.53 -14.99
N GLN A 58 -29.40 -3.84 -14.74
CA GLN A 58 -28.26 -4.62 -15.26
C GLN A 58 -28.25 -4.70 -16.80
N ALA A 59 -29.42 -4.78 -17.42
CA ALA A 59 -29.55 -4.79 -18.87
C ALA A 59 -29.20 -3.42 -19.51
N SER A 60 -29.47 -2.33 -18.81
CA SER A 60 -29.30 -0.97 -19.34
C SER A 60 -27.90 -0.39 -19.11
N ALA A 61 -27.32 -0.57 -17.91
CA ALA A 61 -26.08 0.10 -17.52
C ALA A 61 -25.23 -0.76 -16.56
N PRO A 62 -24.66 -1.90 -17.01
CA PRO A 62 -24.00 -2.87 -16.15
C PRO A 62 -22.83 -2.29 -15.33
N GLU A 63 -22.00 -1.43 -15.93
CA GLU A 63 -20.85 -0.82 -15.22
C GLU A 63 -21.28 0.17 -14.14
N ALA A 64 -22.35 0.93 -14.38
CA ALA A 64 -22.91 1.85 -13.39
C ALA A 64 -23.50 1.07 -12.21
N VAL A 65 -24.19 -0.04 -12.50
CA VAL A 65 -24.74 -0.95 -11.50
C VAL A 65 -23.63 -1.60 -10.68
N GLU A 66 -22.53 -2.02 -11.29
CA GLU A 66 -21.40 -2.59 -10.56
C GLU A 66 -20.81 -1.58 -9.55
N ARG A 67 -20.56 -0.36 -10.02
CA ARG A 67 -20.00 0.72 -9.20
C ARG A 67 -20.94 1.10 -8.04
N PHE A 68 -22.22 1.29 -8.33
CA PHE A 68 -23.21 1.59 -7.31
C PHE A 68 -23.40 0.42 -6.36
N GLY A 69 -23.43 -0.81 -6.87
CA GLY A 69 -23.56 -2.02 -6.06
C GLY A 69 -22.40 -2.23 -5.10
N ARG A 70 -21.15 -1.97 -5.52
CA ARG A 70 -19.99 -1.98 -4.61
C ARG A 70 -20.13 -0.92 -3.51
N TRP A 71 -20.61 0.28 -3.85
CA TRP A 71 -20.85 1.34 -2.87
C TRP A 71 -21.96 0.95 -1.87
N VAL A 72 -23.07 0.38 -2.35
CA VAL A 72 -24.17 -0.11 -1.50
C VAL A 72 -23.70 -1.29 -0.64
N ALA A 73 -22.90 -2.22 -1.17
CA ALA A 73 -22.33 -3.33 -0.41
C ALA A 73 -21.49 -2.83 0.77
N ALA A 74 -20.64 -1.80 0.56
CA ALA A 74 -19.88 -1.19 1.65
C ALA A 74 -20.76 -0.51 2.72
N VAL A 75 -21.95 -0.04 2.36
CA VAL A 75 -22.94 0.46 3.34
C VAL A 75 -23.56 -0.71 4.12
N VAL A 76 -24.00 -1.76 3.42
CA VAL A 76 -24.77 -2.87 4.00
C VAL A 76 -23.91 -3.78 4.87
N LEU A 77 -22.71 -4.11 4.40
CA LEU A 77 -21.79 -5.05 5.07
C LEU A 77 -21.12 -4.47 6.32
N GLU A 78 -21.43 -3.23 6.68
CA GLU A 78 -21.00 -2.58 7.92
C GLU A 78 -22.16 -2.35 8.90
N GLN A 79 -23.39 -2.70 8.53
CA GLN A 79 -24.53 -2.57 9.44
C GLN A 79 -24.39 -3.55 10.63
N PRO A 80 -24.70 -3.14 11.87
CA PRO A 80 -24.47 -3.97 13.06
C PRO A 80 -25.09 -5.36 12.99
N ASP A 81 -26.31 -5.49 12.49
CA ASP A 81 -27.02 -6.77 12.33
C ASP A 81 -26.38 -7.67 11.25
N VAL A 82 -25.86 -7.07 10.19
CA VAL A 82 -25.11 -7.81 9.16
C VAL A 82 -23.77 -8.28 9.72
N LEU A 83 -23.06 -7.43 10.47
CA LEU A 83 -21.82 -7.81 11.16
C LEU A 83 -22.05 -8.95 12.17
N ASP A 84 -23.18 -8.91 12.88
CA ASP A 84 -23.62 -10.00 13.76
C ASP A 84 -23.90 -11.28 12.97
N THR A 85 -24.62 -11.18 11.86
CA THR A 85 -24.99 -12.32 10.99
C THR A 85 -23.76 -13.00 10.39
N VAL A 86 -22.77 -12.25 9.90
CA VAL A 86 -21.54 -12.80 9.33
C VAL A 86 -20.47 -13.14 10.38
N GLY A 87 -20.75 -12.86 11.67
CA GLY A 87 -19.86 -13.17 12.78
C GLY A 87 -18.60 -12.30 12.88
N PHE A 88 -18.58 -11.11 12.26
CA PHE A 88 -17.42 -10.23 12.29
C PHE A 88 -17.39 -9.36 13.55
N ARG A 89 -16.21 -9.27 14.16
CA ARG A 89 -15.94 -8.32 15.26
C ARG A 89 -14.58 -7.68 15.02
N VAL A 90 -14.52 -6.36 15.14
CA VAL A 90 -13.24 -5.63 15.03
C VAL A 90 -12.28 -6.06 16.14
N LEU A 91 -12.77 -6.17 17.38
CA LEU A 91 -12.02 -6.72 18.50
C LEU A 91 -12.50 -8.14 18.80
N PRO A 92 -11.59 -9.10 18.97
CA PRO A 92 -11.94 -10.43 19.46
C PRO A 92 -12.60 -10.37 20.86
N PRO A 93 -13.52 -11.30 21.19
CA PRO A 93 -14.10 -11.40 22.52
C PRO A 93 -13.04 -11.46 23.62
N GLY A 94 -13.24 -10.69 24.70
CA GLY A 94 -12.31 -10.63 25.84
C GLY A 94 -11.06 -9.76 25.63
N ARG A 95 -10.85 -9.18 24.44
CA ARG A 95 -9.81 -8.16 24.22
C ARG A 95 -10.35 -6.75 24.47
N GLN A 96 -9.49 -5.87 24.95
CA GLN A 96 -9.78 -4.46 25.16
C GLN A 96 -8.75 -3.61 24.44
N TRP A 97 -9.16 -2.43 23.97
CA TRP A 97 -8.20 -1.44 23.46
C TRP A 97 -7.27 -1.00 24.60
N PRO A 98 -5.96 -0.84 24.33
CA PRO A 98 -5.06 -0.28 25.32
C PRO A 98 -5.42 1.19 25.57
N ALA A 99 -5.07 1.71 26.74
CA ALA A 99 -5.20 3.14 27.06
C ALA A 99 -4.13 3.95 26.32
N VAL A 100 -4.30 4.09 25.01
CA VAL A 100 -3.46 4.93 24.15
C VAL A 100 -4.28 6.15 23.72
N GLU A 101 -3.68 7.33 23.82
CA GLU A 101 -4.26 8.55 23.32
C GLU A 101 -4.27 8.53 21.78
N ASP A 102 -5.43 8.76 21.16
CA ASP A 102 -5.55 8.91 19.71
C ASP A 102 -5.07 10.30 19.28
N SER A 103 -3.77 10.54 19.45
CA SER A 103 -3.13 11.82 19.16
C SER A 103 -2.32 11.77 17.86
N VAL A 104 -2.12 12.95 17.28
CA VAL A 104 -1.14 13.16 16.20
C VAL A 104 0.15 13.75 16.77
N PRO A 105 1.31 13.50 16.14
CA PRO A 105 2.54 14.22 16.48
C PRO A 105 2.35 15.73 16.44
N ALA A 106 3.08 16.46 17.30
CA ALA A 106 3.09 17.91 17.27
C ALA A 106 3.57 18.42 15.91
N THR A 107 2.89 19.42 15.37
CA THR A 107 3.22 20.07 14.11
C THR A 107 3.50 21.55 14.33
N THR A 108 4.40 22.10 13.52
CA THR A 108 4.73 23.52 13.49
C THR A 108 3.94 24.19 12.37
N PRO A 109 3.14 25.24 12.66
CA PRO A 109 2.47 26.03 11.63
C PRO A 109 3.46 26.58 10.62
N ALA A 110 3.05 26.70 9.36
CA ALA A 110 3.94 27.15 8.30
C ALA A 110 4.38 28.62 8.44
N ASP A 111 3.67 29.42 9.24
CA ASP A 111 4.05 30.81 9.60
C ASP A 111 5.19 30.87 10.64
N ASP A 112 5.40 29.78 11.38
CA ASP A 112 6.40 29.70 12.46
C ASP A 112 7.69 28.99 12.00
N LEU A 113 7.81 28.70 10.70
CA LEU A 113 8.97 28.04 10.14
C LEU A 113 10.17 29.00 10.06
N GLU A 114 11.34 28.48 10.46
CA GLU A 114 12.62 29.14 10.19
C GLU A 114 12.89 29.23 8.67
N THR A 115 13.75 30.16 8.27
CA THR A 115 14.09 30.38 6.86
C THR A 115 15.08 29.36 6.31
N ASP A 116 15.90 28.77 7.19
CA ASP A 116 17.05 27.94 6.84
C ASP A 116 17.12 26.69 7.73
N TYR A 117 17.40 25.55 7.13
CA TYR A 117 17.62 24.28 7.82
C TYR A 117 18.90 23.60 7.33
N ASP A 118 19.46 22.68 8.14
CA ASP A 118 20.52 21.81 7.61
C ASP A 118 19.94 20.91 6.52
N VAL A 119 18.78 20.29 6.79
CA VAL A 119 18.12 19.40 5.84
C VAL A 119 16.62 19.62 5.77
N VAL A 120 16.08 19.74 4.56
CA VAL A 120 14.63 19.63 4.32
C VAL A 120 14.31 18.25 3.77
N ILE A 121 13.32 17.59 4.36
CA ILE A 121 12.87 16.24 4.03
C ILE A 121 11.46 16.34 3.45
N VAL A 122 11.29 15.89 2.21
CA VAL A 122 10.01 15.95 1.49
C VAL A 122 9.26 14.62 1.66
N GLY A 123 8.12 14.67 2.35
CA GLY A 123 7.29 13.53 2.72
C GLY A 123 7.54 13.07 4.17
N SER A 124 6.63 12.28 4.72
CA SER A 124 6.73 11.70 6.09
C SER A 124 6.66 10.17 6.11
N GLY A 125 6.82 9.53 4.94
CA GLY A 125 6.69 8.09 4.74
C GLY A 125 7.82 7.23 5.34
N ALA A 126 7.95 5.99 4.85
CA ALA A 126 8.98 5.04 5.28
C ALA A 126 10.39 5.65 5.20
N GLY A 127 10.77 6.10 4.01
CA GLY A 127 12.06 6.74 3.76
C GLY A 127 12.30 7.98 4.61
N ALA A 128 11.34 8.91 4.59
CA ALA A 128 11.45 10.20 5.27
C ALA A 128 11.54 10.08 6.80
N GLY A 129 10.78 9.17 7.40
CA GLY A 129 10.82 8.96 8.85
C GLY A 129 12.20 8.51 9.32
N VAL A 130 12.83 7.59 8.57
CA VAL A 130 14.20 7.15 8.84
C VAL A 130 15.20 8.28 8.61
N ALA A 131 15.05 9.04 7.52
CA ALA A 131 15.90 10.19 7.24
C ALA A 131 15.87 11.20 8.40
N ALA A 132 14.67 11.58 8.87
CA ALA A 132 14.50 12.49 9.99
C ALA A 132 15.16 11.94 11.25
N HIS A 133 14.96 10.66 11.57
CA HIS A 133 15.57 10.03 12.73
C HIS A 133 17.10 10.06 12.67
N VAL A 134 17.69 9.55 11.58
CA VAL A 134 19.15 9.43 11.45
C VAL A 134 19.83 10.80 11.48
N LEU A 135 19.29 11.77 10.74
CA LEU A 135 19.89 13.10 10.62
C LEU A 135 19.79 13.90 11.93
N THR A 136 18.67 13.80 12.65
CA THR A 136 18.50 14.53 13.92
C THR A 136 19.29 13.91 15.07
N GLU A 137 19.42 12.58 15.12
CA GLU A 137 20.33 11.90 16.06
C GLU A 137 21.80 12.26 15.80
N ALA A 138 22.17 12.52 14.55
CA ALA A 138 23.48 13.08 14.18
C ALA A 138 23.64 14.57 14.53
N GLY A 139 22.61 15.22 15.06
CA GLY A 139 22.65 16.61 15.54
C GLY A 139 22.22 17.66 14.52
N LEU A 140 21.79 17.28 13.32
CA LEU A 140 21.35 18.21 12.26
C LEU A 140 19.95 18.75 12.55
N HIS A 141 19.72 20.01 12.19
CA HIS A 141 18.40 20.65 12.27
C HIS A 141 17.59 20.37 11.00
N THR A 142 16.44 19.70 11.13
CA THR A 142 15.68 19.19 9.98
C THR A 142 14.24 19.69 9.93
N LEU A 143 13.73 19.94 8.72
CA LEU A 143 12.32 20.21 8.45
C LEU A 143 11.70 19.08 7.63
N VAL A 144 10.63 18.46 8.14
CA VAL A 144 9.80 17.49 7.42
C VAL A 144 8.54 18.19 6.90
N LEU A 145 8.31 18.12 5.58
CA LEU A 145 7.11 18.66 4.93
C LEU A 145 6.22 17.52 4.44
N GLU A 146 4.99 17.44 4.96
CA GLU A 146 3.99 16.44 4.61
C GLU A 146 2.76 17.08 3.97
N ARG A 147 2.36 16.58 2.80
CA ARG A 147 1.19 17.09 2.07
C ARG A 147 -0.13 16.82 2.77
N ALA A 148 -0.23 15.70 3.49
CA ALA A 148 -1.44 15.32 4.20
C ALA A 148 -1.60 16.09 5.51
N PRO A 149 -2.84 16.34 5.95
CA PRO A 149 -3.10 16.82 7.29
C PRO A 149 -2.70 15.76 8.34
N ALA A 150 -2.37 16.23 9.55
CA ALA A 150 -2.23 15.37 10.71
C ALA A 150 -3.61 14.84 11.14
N LEU A 151 -3.94 13.60 10.76
CA LEU A 151 -5.19 12.94 11.13
C LEU A 151 -4.97 11.82 12.16
N THR A 152 -5.87 11.76 13.14
CA THR A 152 -5.90 10.69 14.15
C THR A 152 -6.31 9.35 13.52
N ALA A 153 -6.10 8.25 14.24
CA ALA A 153 -6.53 6.94 13.75
C ALA A 153 -8.05 6.86 13.62
N ALA A 154 -8.82 7.51 14.51
CA ALA A 154 -10.27 7.61 14.38
C ALA A 154 -10.70 8.39 13.14
N GLN A 155 -10.06 9.53 12.84
CA GLN A 155 -10.36 10.33 11.65
C GLN A 155 -10.06 9.57 10.34
N LEU A 156 -9.01 8.74 10.34
CA LEU A 156 -8.65 7.88 9.21
C LEU A 156 -9.51 6.60 9.10
N THR A 157 -10.26 6.20 10.15
CA THR A 157 -11.04 4.95 10.22
C THR A 157 -12.53 5.21 10.42
N ALA A 158 -13.12 6.13 9.66
CA ALA A 158 -14.54 6.42 9.79
C ALA A 158 -15.46 5.26 9.31
N ARG A 159 -14.99 4.47 8.35
CA ARG A 159 -15.76 3.39 7.69
C ARG A 159 -14.80 2.32 7.14
N HIS A 160 -15.18 1.03 7.18
CA HIS A 160 -14.31 -0.04 6.68
C HIS A 160 -14.16 0.02 5.14
N GLY A 161 -15.24 0.30 4.41
CA GLY A 161 -15.25 0.43 2.95
C GLY A 161 -14.48 1.63 2.42
N ALA A 162 -14.14 2.61 3.26
CA ALA A 162 -13.25 3.74 2.92
C ALA A 162 -11.77 3.45 3.22
N SER A 163 -11.41 2.17 3.41
CA SER A 163 -10.04 1.69 3.61
C SER A 163 -9.13 1.97 2.41
N ALA A 164 -7.83 2.13 2.68
CA ALA A 164 -6.84 2.30 1.61
C ALA A 164 -6.72 1.07 0.68
N ARG A 165 -7.27 -0.08 1.09
CA ARG A 165 -7.27 -1.33 0.32
C ARG A 165 -8.53 -1.51 -0.53
N THR A 166 -9.59 -0.74 -0.28
CA THR A 166 -10.91 -0.96 -0.88
C THR A 166 -11.25 0.09 -1.93
N PHE A 167 -12.01 -0.33 -2.94
CA PHE A 167 -12.52 0.51 -4.03
C PHE A 167 -14.05 0.50 -4.01
N SER A 168 -14.63 0.97 -2.91
CA SER A 168 -16.09 1.02 -2.74
C SER A 168 -16.71 2.27 -3.34
N GLY A 169 -15.91 3.23 -3.82
CA GLY A 169 -16.37 4.54 -4.26
C GLY A 169 -16.61 5.56 -3.14
N PHE A 170 -16.25 5.24 -1.89
CA PHE A 170 -16.16 6.25 -0.83
C PHE A 170 -14.86 7.06 -0.98
N ASP A 171 -14.94 8.35 -0.68
CA ASP A 171 -13.74 9.16 -0.53
C ASP A 171 -12.88 8.59 0.59
N ARG A 172 -11.60 8.42 0.28
CA ARG A 172 -10.62 7.90 1.23
C ARG A 172 -9.77 9.07 1.71
N PRO A 173 -9.68 9.32 3.03
CA PRO A 173 -8.86 10.39 3.56
C PRO A 173 -7.40 10.33 3.10
N VAL A 174 -6.90 9.11 2.85
CA VAL A 174 -5.54 8.85 2.39
C VAL A 174 -5.29 9.13 0.91
N ASP A 175 -6.29 9.49 0.11
CA ASP A 175 -6.07 9.86 -1.30
C ASP A 175 -6.06 11.37 -1.53
N LEU A 176 -6.45 12.17 -0.53
CA LEU A 176 -6.57 13.64 -0.59
C LEU A 176 -7.30 14.15 -1.85
N PRO A 177 -8.56 13.75 -2.08
CA PRO A 177 -9.31 14.15 -3.28
C PRO A 177 -9.41 15.67 -3.47
N ALA A 178 -9.39 16.45 -2.38
CA ALA A 178 -9.38 17.91 -2.40
C ALA A 178 -8.18 18.54 -3.14
N LEU A 179 -7.07 17.81 -3.31
CA LEU A 179 -5.95 18.28 -4.13
C LEU A 179 -6.29 18.28 -5.63
N GLY A 180 -7.37 17.63 -6.06
CA GLY A 180 -7.73 17.53 -7.48
C GLY A 180 -6.65 16.83 -8.32
N ALA A 181 -5.89 15.92 -7.70
CA ALA A 181 -4.65 15.38 -8.25
C ALA A 181 -4.87 14.26 -9.30
N THR A 182 -5.99 14.25 -10.03
CA THR A 182 -6.34 13.22 -11.01
C THR A 182 -5.14 12.81 -11.86
N ARG A 183 -4.94 11.50 -11.98
CA ARG A 183 -3.83 10.90 -12.72
C ARG A 183 -4.31 10.47 -14.09
N PHE A 184 -3.38 10.26 -15.01
CA PHE A 184 -3.66 9.66 -16.30
C PHE A 184 -2.97 8.31 -16.34
N VAL A 185 -3.72 7.25 -16.62
CA VAL A 185 -3.17 5.89 -16.72
C VAL A 185 -3.41 5.42 -18.15
N ASP A 186 -2.34 5.23 -18.91
CA ASP A 186 -2.38 5.00 -20.36
C ASP A 186 -3.31 6.00 -21.08
N GLY A 187 -3.19 7.28 -20.72
CA GLY A 187 -3.98 8.38 -21.29
C GLY A 187 -5.36 8.61 -20.68
N GLU A 188 -5.87 7.70 -19.85
CA GLU A 188 -7.23 7.78 -19.29
C GLU A 188 -7.27 8.49 -17.92
N PRO A 189 -8.20 9.44 -17.69
CA PRO A 189 -8.35 10.10 -16.41
C PRO A 189 -8.74 9.09 -15.33
N THR A 190 -7.92 9.02 -14.30
CA THR A 190 -8.05 8.09 -13.19
C THR A 190 -8.11 8.89 -11.88
N PRO A 191 -9.31 9.08 -11.31
CA PRO A 191 -9.46 9.83 -10.07
C PRO A 191 -8.98 9.01 -8.84
N PRO A 192 -8.71 9.71 -7.72
CA PRO A 192 -8.62 9.11 -6.39
C PRO A 192 -9.69 8.04 -6.11
N GLY A 193 -9.38 7.05 -5.28
CA GLY A 193 -10.33 6.02 -4.87
C GLY A 193 -10.60 4.91 -5.90
N THR A 194 -9.91 4.93 -7.05
CA THR A 194 -9.99 3.87 -8.07
C THR A 194 -8.81 2.91 -7.98
N SER A 195 -9.00 1.71 -8.53
CA SER A 195 -7.98 0.65 -8.46
C SER A 195 -6.79 0.84 -9.40
N GLN A 196 -6.89 1.81 -10.31
CA GLN A 196 -5.81 2.25 -11.20
C GLN A 196 -5.15 3.54 -10.70
N TRP A 197 -5.63 4.12 -9.60
CA TRP A 197 -5.06 5.36 -9.05
C TRP A 197 -3.56 5.22 -8.73
N ASN A 198 -3.08 4.00 -8.47
CA ASN A 198 -1.70 3.75 -8.11
C ASN A 198 -1.28 4.68 -6.95
N GLY A 199 -2.16 4.88 -5.97
CA GLY A 199 -1.92 5.81 -4.88
C GLY A 199 -1.30 5.11 -3.69
N ASN A 200 -0.06 5.42 -3.36
CA ASN A 200 0.42 5.22 -2.00
C ASN A 200 -0.29 6.21 -1.06
N ALA A 201 -0.64 5.75 0.14
CA ALA A 201 -1.39 6.55 1.10
C ALA A 201 -0.73 7.90 1.39
N MET A 202 -1.49 8.97 1.14
CA MET A 202 -1.18 10.35 1.46
C MET A 202 -1.64 10.63 2.90
N ALA A 203 -0.81 10.28 3.85
CA ALA A 203 -1.07 10.44 5.28
C ALA A 203 0.23 10.78 6.01
N LEU A 204 0.14 11.37 7.20
CA LEU A 204 1.30 11.45 8.09
C LEU A 204 1.81 10.05 8.43
N GLY A 205 3.05 9.74 8.05
CA GLY A 205 3.62 8.39 8.06
C GLY A 205 3.56 7.65 6.70
N GLY A 206 2.96 8.26 5.68
CA GLY A 206 2.74 7.69 4.35
C GLY A 206 2.02 6.33 4.37
N GLY A 207 2.36 5.46 3.42
CA GLY A 207 1.86 4.09 3.32
C GLY A 207 1.97 3.27 4.62
N THR A 208 3.00 3.52 5.44
CA THR A 208 3.21 2.79 6.71
C THR A 208 2.10 3.01 7.74
N ARG A 209 1.28 4.07 7.58
CA ARG A 209 0.12 4.31 8.43
C ARG A 209 -0.97 3.26 8.22
N VAL A 210 -1.11 2.75 6.99
CA VAL A 210 -2.23 1.86 6.58
C VAL A 210 -1.79 0.54 5.96
N TYR A 211 -0.50 0.30 5.74
CA TYR A 211 0.01 -0.96 5.20
C TYR A 211 -0.26 -2.20 6.08
N GLY A 212 0.04 -3.38 5.55
CA GLY A 212 -0.07 -4.66 6.27
C GLY A 212 1.06 -4.95 7.26
N ALA A 213 2.14 -4.16 7.25
CA ALA A 213 3.30 -4.32 8.13
C ALA A 213 4.13 -5.62 7.95
N MET A 214 4.01 -6.33 6.83
CA MET A 214 5.00 -7.36 6.49
C MET A 214 6.36 -6.72 6.23
N ALA A 215 7.40 -7.21 6.92
CA ALA A 215 8.73 -6.62 6.98
C ALA A 215 9.79 -7.62 6.49
N TRP A 216 9.67 -8.03 5.22
CA TRP A 216 10.61 -8.95 4.59
C TRP A 216 11.91 -8.23 4.23
N ARG A 217 13.05 -8.88 4.49
CA ARG A 217 14.31 -8.49 3.82
C ARG A 217 14.27 -8.94 2.36
N PHE A 218 14.98 -8.23 1.50
CA PHE A 218 15.37 -8.81 0.22
C PHE A 218 16.40 -9.92 0.47
N SER A 219 16.39 -10.95 -0.37
CA SER A 219 17.37 -12.03 -0.35
C SER A 219 18.66 -11.58 -1.05
N PRO A 220 19.81 -12.21 -0.82
CA PRO A 220 21.03 -11.94 -1.59
C PRO A 220 20.82 -11.99 -3.12
N GLU A 221 20.00 -12.92 -3.58
CA GLU A 221 19.64 -13.10 -4.99
C GLU A 221 18.86 -11.91 -5.55
N ASP A 222 18.00 -11.26 -4.76
CA ASP A 222 17.26 -10.06 -5.18
C ASP A 222 18.20 -8.88 -5.52
N PHE A 223 19.42 -8.84 -4.95
CA PHE A 223 20.45 -7.83 -5.28
C PHE A 223 21.26 -8.17 -6.54
N ALA A 224 21.18 -9.42 -7.02
CA ALA A 224 22.02 -9.96 -8.09
C ALA A 224 21.20 -10.45 -9.31
N MET A 225 20.01 -9.89 -9.52
CA MET A 225 19.08 -10.35 -10.56
C MET A 225 19.68 -10.27 -11.98
N GLY A 226 20.45 -9.23 -12.29
CA GLY A 226 21.09 -9.07 -13.59
C GLY A 226 22.16 -10.14 -13.82
N SER A 227 23.02 -10.38 -12.83
CA SER A 227 24.04 -11.44 -12.86
C SER A 227 23.44 -12.85 -12.88
N MET A 228 22.32 -13.06 -12.18
CA MET A 228 21.70 -14.39 -12.06
C MET A 228 20.80 -14.77 -13.25
N TYR A 229 20.02 -13.81 -13.76
CA TYR A 229 18.98 -14.08 -14.74
C TYR A 229 19.16 -13.35 -16.07
N GLY A 230 19.99 -12.30 -16.12
CA GLY A 230 20.20 -11.49 -17.33
C GLY A 230 18.93 -10.78 -17.82
N GLY A 231 18.88 -10.48 -19.12
CA GLY A 231 17.74 -9.80 -19.73
C GLY A 231 17.62 -8.34 -19.28
N ASP A 232 16.40 -7.90 -18.97
CA ASP A 232 16.11 -6.53 -18.52
C ASP A 232 16.38 -6.31 -17.02
N PHE A 233 16.77 -7.37 -16.30
CA PHE A 233 17.20 -7.23 -14.91
C PHE A 233 18.56 -6.54 -14.80
N VAL A 234 18.74 -5.81 -13.71
CA VAL A 234 20.01 -5.21 -13.31
C VAL A 234 20.36 -5.63 -11.90
N ASP A 235 21.65 -5.66 -11.60
CA ASP A 235 22.11 -5.80 -10.22
C ASP A 235 21.94 -4.50 -9.46
N TRP A 236 21.70 -4.63 -8.17
CA TRP A 236 21.81 -3.48 -7.28
C TRP A 236 23.27 -3.02 -7.23
N PRO A 237 23.56 -1.71 -7.20
CA PRO A 237 24.92 -1.21 -7.06
C PRO A 237 25.48 -1.33 -5.62
N ILE A 238 24.80 -2.11 -4.78
CA ILE A 238 25.20 -2.52 -3.43
C ILE A 238 24.79 -3.99 -3.24
N THR A 239 25.47 -4.69 -2.34
CA THR A 239 25.19 -6.09 -2.00
C THR A 239 24.24 -6.23 -0.80
N TYR A 240 23.70 -7.43 -0.61
CA TYR A 240 22.96 -7.76 0.62
C TYR A 240 23.82 -7.54 1.87
N ASP A 241 25.10 -7.92 1.84
CA ASP A 241 25.98 -7.82 3.00
C ASP A 241 26.25 -6.36 3.41
N GLU A 242 26.25 -5.44 2.45
CA GLU A 242 26.33 -4.00 2.71
C GLU A 242 25.03 -3.47 3.34
N LEU A 243 23.86 -4.01 2.98
CA LEU A 243 22.57 -3.56 3.53
C LEU A 243 22.15 -4.30 4.81
N ALA A 244 22.66 -5.51 5.07
CA ALA A 244 22.33 -6.36 6.20
C ALA A 244 22.45 -5.67 7.58
N PRO A 245 23.48 -4.86 7.87
CA PRO A 245 23.58 -4.13 9.14
C PRO A 245 22.44 -3.10 9.34
N TYR A 246 21.96 -2.52 8.24
CA TYR A 246 20.86 -1.55 8.25
C TYR A 246 19.52 -2.23 8.43
N TYR A 247 19.34 -3.42 7.84
CA TYR A 247 18.20 -4.27 8.18
C TYR A 247 18.16 -4.61 9.67
N ASP A 248 19.28 -5.07 10.24
CA ASP A 248 19.36 -5.37 11.68
C ASP A 248 18.99 -4.15 12.52
N THR A 249 19.51 -2.98 12.17
CA THR A 249 19.25 -1.73 12.89
C THR A 249 17.77 -1.33 12.82
N VAL A 250 17.20 -1.29 11.62
CA VAL A 250 15.80 -0.91 11.41
C VAL A 250 14.86 -1.87 12.12
N GLU A 251 15.09 -3.18 12.02
CA GLU A 251 14.25 -4.19 12.68
C GLU A 251 14.18 -3.96 14.20
N GLN A 252 15.31 -3.61 14.83
CA GLN A 252 15.37 -3.30 16.27
C GLN A 252 14.70 -1.96 16.60
N VAL A 253 14.90 -0.92 15.79
CA VAL A 253 14.39 0.42 16.05
C VAL A 253 12.87 0.48 15.92
N ILE A 254 12.32 -0.08 14.84
CA ILE A 254 10.87 -0.04 14.62
C ILE A 254 10.14 -1.15 15.38
N GLY A 255 10.83 -2.24 15.75
CA GLY A 255 10.27 -3.38 16.47
C GLY A 255 9.66 -4.44 15.56
N VAL A 256 10.46 -5.13 14.76
CA VAL A 256 9.96 -6.22 13.89
C VAL A 256 9.88 -7.53 14.68
N ALA A 257 8.70 -8.14 14.70
CA ALA A 257 8.49 -9.50 15.18
C ALA A 257 8.79 -10.51 14.07
N GLY A 258 9.44 -11.63 14.38
CA GLY A 258 9.76 -12.63 13.37
C GLY A 258 10.19 -14.00 13.93
N PRO A 259 10.46 -14.97 13.04
CA PRO A 259 10.83 -16.33 13.42
C PRO A 259 12.25 -16.40 14.01
N ASP A 260 12.51 -17.42 14.83
CA ASP A 260 13.85 -17.65 15.40
C ASP A 260 14.83 -18.27 14.39
N ALA A 261 14.31 -19.03 13.42
CA ALA A 261 15.09 -19.73 12.41
C ALA A 261 14.99 -19.03 11.04
N PRO A 262 16.08 -19.04 10.25
CA PRO A 262 16.04 -18.51 8.88
C PRO A 262 15.17 -19.39 7.99
N ALA A 263 14.49 -18.76 7.03
CA ALA A 263 13.75 -19.42 5.96
C ALA A 263 14.63 -19.64 4.72
N ALA A 264 14.11 -20.39 3.73
CA ALA A 264 14.76 -20.49 2.42
C ALA A 264 14.94 -19.08 1.80
N HIS A 265 16.10 -18.82 1.20
CA HIS A 265 16.46 -17.50 0.65
C HIS A 265 16.52 -16.34 1.66
N ASP A 266 16.47 -16.61 2.97
CA ASP A 266 16.84 -15.58 3.95
C ASP A 266 18.35 -15.33 3.87
N GLY A 267 18.73 -14.08 3.67
CA GLY A 267 20.12 -13.66 3.85
C GLY A 267 20.55 -13.70 5.32
N ALA A 268 21.87 -13.67 5.54
CA ALA A 268 22.44 -13.77 6.88
C ALA A 268 22.02 -12.60 7.79
N ARG A 269 21.58 -12.95 9.01
CA ARG A 269 21.23 -11.98 10.06
C ARG A 269 22.34 -11.93 11.10
N ARG A 270 22.74 -10.72 11.53
CA ARG A 270 23.71 -10.61 12.64
C ARG A 270 23.01 -10.62 14.00
N ARG A 271 21.71 -10.32 14.02
CA ARG A 271 20.90 -10.27 15.24
C ARG A 271 19.56 -11.00 15.04
N PRO A 272 19.02 -11.64 16.08
CA PRO A 272 17.65 -12.13 16.04
C PRO A 272 16.67 -10.95 16.01
N TYR A 273 15.43 -11.22 15.60
CA TYR A 273 14.35 -10.24 15.72
C TYR A 273 14.16 -9.80 17.18
N PRO A 274 13.80 -8.52 17.44
CA PRO A 274 13.56 -8.03 18.81
C PRO A 274 12.36 -8.71 19.50
N MET A 275 11.48 -9.36 18.74
CA MET A 275 10.25 -9.98 19.25
C MET A 275 9.95 -11.29 18.52
N PRO A 276 9.30 -12.24 19.20
CA PRO A 276 8.85 -13.47 18.54
C PRO A 276 7.78 -13.17 17.50
N GLY A 277 7.72 -13.99 16.46
CA GLY A 277 6.73 -13.92 15.40
C GLY A 277 5.29 -14.01 15.90
N VAL A 278 4.35 -13.56 15.07
CA VAL A 278 2.93 -13.65 15.36
C VAL A 278 2.50 -15.12 15.49
N PRO A 279 1.68 -15.49 16.50
CA PRO A 279 1.24 -16.87 16.67
C PRO A 279 0.44 -17.39 15.48
N LEU A 280 0.52 -18.69 15.22
CA LEU A 280 -0.33 -19.35 14.22
C LEU A 280 -1.81 -19.18 14.55
N THR A 281 -2.56 -18.67 13.58
CA THR A 281 -4.02 -18.63 13.58
C THR A 281 -4.62 -20.01 13.33
N THR A 282 -5.94 -20.14 13.44
CA THR A 282 -6.65 -21.40 13.15
C THR A 282 -6.37 -21.87 11.72
N ILE A 283 -6.47 -20.98 10.73
CA ILE A 283 -6.12 -21.28 9.35
C ILE A 283 -4.62 -21.55 9.20
N GLY A 284 -3.77 -20.81 9.90
CA GLY A 284 -2.31 -21.02 9.87
C GLY A 284 -1.92 -22.44 10.26
N ARG A 285 -2.60 -23.05 11.24
CA ARG A 285 -2.38 -24.46 11.61
C ARG A 285 -2.83 -25.44 10.52
N ARG A 286 -4.00 -25.22 9.92
CA ARG A 286 -4.48 -26.04 8.77
C ARG A 286 -3.48 -25.99 7.61
N LEU A 287 -2.96 -24.81 7.30
CA LEU A 287 -1.95 -24.61 6.27
C LEU A 287 -0.61 -25.27 6.65
N ALA A 288 -0.21 -25.24 7.93
CA ALA A 288 0.98 -25.97 8.39
C ALA A 288 0.84 -27.49 8.19
N ASP A 289 -0.36 -28.05 8.41
CA ASP A 289 -0.64 -29.46 8.18
C ASP A 289 -0.52 -29.82 6.69
N GLY A 290 -1.09 -29.00 5.81
CA GLY A 290 -0.97 -29.17 4.36
C GLY A 290 0.47 -29.01 3.87
N ALA A 291 1.22 -28.04 4.39
CA ALA A 291 2.63 -27.86 4.05
C ALA A 291 3.48 -29.07 4.43
N ARG A 292 3.25 -29.67 5.62
CA ARG A 292 3.92 -30.89 6.05
C ARG A 292 3.65 -32.07 5.12
N THR A 293 2.41 -32.21 4.63
CA THR A 293 2.04 -33.23 3.64
C THR A 293 2.83 -33.08 2.34
N LEU A 294 3.08 -31.84 1.91
CA LEU A 294 3.84 -31.54 0.70
C LEU A 294 5.36 -31.54 0.91
N GLY A 295 5.84 -31.66 2.14
CA GLY A 295 7.24 -31.41 2.48
C GLY A 295 7.67 -29.97 2.21
N LEU A 296 6.73 -29.02 2.17
CA LEU A 296 6.96 -27.61 1.88
C LEU A 296 7.48 -26.89 3.13
N PRO A 297 8.71 -26.31 3.11
CA PRO A 297 9.20 -25.51 4.22
C PRO A 297 8.35 -24.24 4.40
N THR A 298 7.99 -23.97 5.65
CA THR A 298 7.21 -22.77 6.02
C THR A 298 7.90 -22.00 7.13
N THR A 299 7.63 -20.70 7.19
CA THR A 299 8.10 -19.77 8.21
C THR A 299 6.95 -18.88 8.67
N THR A 300 7.14 -18.18 9.80
CA THR A 300 6.25 -17.10 10.22
C THR A 300 6.66 -15.81 9.50
N PRO A 301 5.74 -15.10 8.83
CA PRO A 301 6.05 -13.80 8.24
C PRO A 301 6.63 -12.83 9.27
N PRO A 302 7.72 -12.12 8.97
CA PRO A 302 8.17 -11.02 9.79
C PRO A 302 7.20 -9.86 9.69
N MET A 303 6.79 -9.32 10.84
CA MET A 303 5.78 -8.30 10.96
C MET A 303 6.31 -7.13 11.78
N ALA A 304 6.21 -5.91 11.26
CA ALA A 304 6.41 -4.68 12.01
C ALA A 304 5.17 -4.40 12.90
N ILE A 305 4.90 -5.34 13.81
CA ILE A 305 3.83 -5.35 14.79
C ILE A 305 4.39 -5.83 16.13
N ASN A 306 4.09 -5.10 17.19
CA ASN A 306 4.47 -5.46 18.55
C ASN A 306 3.73 -6.72 19.03
N THR A 307 4.38 -7.89 19.08
CA THR A 307 3.80 -9.11 19.68
C THR A 307 3.88 -9.11 21.21
N ARG A 308 4.74 -8.25 21.76
CA ARG A 308 4.81 -7.87 23.17
C ARG A 308 4.99 -6.35 23.24
N ALA A 309 4.78 -5.74 24.41
CA ALA A 309 5.08 -4.32 24.57
C ALA A 309 6.55 -4.05 24.22
N TYR A 310 6.80 -3.04 23.39
CA TYR A 310 8.12 -2.75 22.84
C TYR A 310 8.25 -1.26 22.53
N ASN A 311 9.42 -0.67 22.82
CA ASN A 311 9.70 0.76 22.64
C ASN A 311 8.59 1.69 23.16
N LYS A 312 8.13 1.42 24.40
CA LYS A 312 7.06 2.17 25.09
C LYS A 312 5.71 2.15 24.37
N ARG A 313 5.49 1.19 23.46
CA ARG A 313 4.25 1.00 22.72
C ARG A 313 3.60 -0.34 23.09
N PRO A 314 2.26 -0.44 23.14
CA PRO A 314 1.58 -1.65 23.58
C PRO A 314 1.82 -2.85 22.66
N ALA A 315 1.47 -4.04 23.17
CA ALA A 315 1.35 -5.24 22.36
C ALA A 315 0.08 -5.20 21.50
N CYS A 316 0.09 -5.92 20.38
CA CYS A 316 -1.05 -6.09 19.50
C CYS A 316 -2.22 -6.76 20.21
N VAL A 317 -3.41 -6.15 20.07
CA VAL A 317 -4.67 -6.69 20.60
C VAL A 317 -5.39 -7.62 19.63
N GLN A 318 -4.76 -7.94 18.49
CA GLN A 318 -5.26 -8.86 17.47
C GLN A 318 -6.61 -8.42 16.87
N CYS A 319 -6.81 -7.11 16.68
CA CYS A 319 -7.99 -6.61 16.00
C CYS A 319 -7.98 -7.00 14.51
N ALA A 320 -9.17 -7.14 13.92
CA ALA A 320 -9.34 -7.53 12.52
C ALA A 320 -9.04 -6.41 11.50
N LEU A 321 -8.54 -5.24 11.95
CA LEU A 321 -8.26 -4.08 11.10
C LEU A 321 -6.76 -3.80 11.06
N CYS A 322 -6.08 -4.39 10.08
CA CYS A 322 -4.64 -4.20 9.86
C CYS A 322 -4.36 -3.50 8.52
N VAL A 323 -4.23 -4.25 7.43
CA VAL A 323 -3.97 -3.69 6.10
C VAL A 323 -5.15 -2.83 5.65
N GLY A 324 -4.85 -1.67 5.06
CA GLY A 324 -5.83 -0.67 4.66
C GLY A 324 -6.30 0.27 5.78
N HIS A 325 -5.97 -0.01 7.05
CA HIS A 325 -6.45 0.71 8.23
C HIS A 325 -5.32 1.21 9.14
N PRO A 326 -5.46 2.34 9.85
CA PRO A 326 -4.54 2.70 10.92
C PRO A 326 -4.75 1.80 12.16
N CYS A 327 -3.68 1.57 12.92
CA CYS A 327 -3.76 0.77 14.14
C CYS A 327 -4.19 1.62 15.32
N ARG A 328 -5.39 1.37 15.87
CA ARG A 328 -5.92 2.07 17.05
C ARG A 328 -5.26 1.65 18.37
N ALA A 329 -4.59 0.50 18.38
CA ALA A 329 -3.84 0.02 19.55
C ALA A 329 -2.40 0.54 19.61
N ASP A 330 -1.98 1.31 18.60
CA ASP A 330 -0.60 1.79 18.44
C ASP A 330 0.46 0.67 18.42
N ALA A 331 0.06 -0.57 18.09
CA ALA A 331 0.93 -1.75 18.06
C ALA A 331 1.56 -2.02 16.68
N LYS A 332 0.94 -1.53 15.60
CA LYS A 332 1.49 -1.61 14.23
C LYS A 332 2.48 -0.45 14.01
N ASN A 333 3.68 -0.75 13.54
CA ASN A 333 4.82 0.18 13.54
C ASN A 333 4.87 1.00 12.25
N GLY A 334 4.38 2.24 12.25
CA GLY A 334 4.58 3.15 11.12
C GLY A 334 5.65 4.19 11.39
N SER A 335 6.05 4.96 10.37
CA SER A 335 7.01 6.06 10.55
C SER A 335 6.53 7.07 11.60
N HIS A 336 5.24 7.40 11.59
CA HIS A 336 4.60 8.37 12.50
C HIS A 336 4.71 8.02 13.99
N ASN A 337 4.73 6.74 14.37
CA ASN A 337 4.77 6.31 15.78
C ASN A 337 6.12 5.66 16.19
N THR A 338 7.06 5.54 15.25
CA THR A 338 8.42 5.05 15.51
C THR A 338 9.45 6.14 15.21
N VAL A 339 9.99 6.16 13.99
CA VAL A 339 11.15 6.97 13.61
C VAL A 339 10.90 8.49 13.56
N LEU A 340 9.71 8.94 13.14
CA LEU A 340 9.36 10.36 13.24
C LEU A 340 9.15 10.79 14.69
N ARG A 341 8.56 9.91 15.51
CA ARG A 341 8.39 10.18 16.94
C ARG A 341 9.74 10.34 17.64
N SER A 342 10.72 9.50 17.33
CA SER A 342 12.08 9.67 17.85
C SER A 342 12.76 10.92 17.31
N ALA A 343 12.62 11.23 16.02
CA ALA A 343 13.18 12.44 15.43
C ALA A 343 12.66 13.72 16.14
N LEU A 344 11.35 13.82 16.36
CA LEU A 344 10.73 14.93 17.10
C LEU A 344 11.23 15.01 18.56
N ALA A 345 11.47 13.87 19.20
CA ALA A 345 11.96 13.83 20.58
C ALA A 345 13.39 14.38 20.76
N THR A 346 14.17 14.50 19.69
CA THR A 346 15.49 15.15 19.74
C THR A 346 15.42 16.67 19.95
N GLY A 347 14.26 17.28 19.68
CA GLY A 347 14.11 18.74 19.61
C GLY A 347 14.76 19.40 18.39
N ARG A 348 15.25 18.61 17.42
CA ARG A 348 15.90 19.10 16.18
C ARG A 348 15.08 18.82 14.91
N CYS A 349 13.90 18.21 15.05
CA CYS A 349 12.98 17.96 13.96
C CYS A 349 11.79 18.92 14.04
N THR A 350 11.60 19.70 12.99
CA THR A 350 10.38 20.46 12.74
C THR A 350 9.50 19.66 11.77
N LEU A 351 8.21 19.55 12.04
CA LEU A 351 7.24 18.85 11.19
C LEU A 351 6.10 19.79 10.80
N THR A 352 5.87 19.99 9.51
CA THR A 352 4.72 20.74 9.01
C THR A 352 3.89 19.85 8.09
N THR A 353 2.60 19.74 8.41
CA THR A 353 1.59 18.99 7.64
C THR A 353 0.75 19.93 6.80
N SER A 354 -0.08 19.39 5.90
CA SER A 354 -0.85 20.18 4.93
C SER A 354 0.05 21.10 4.09
N ALA A 355 1.30 20.67 3.85
CA ALA A 355 2.32 21.40 3.13
C ALA A 355 2.71 20.63 1.87
N VAL A 356 2.23 21.09 0.72
CA VAL A 356 2.52 20.45 -0.57
C VAL A 356 3.76 21.09 -1.17
N VAL A 357 4.87 20.36 -1.21
CA VAL A 357 6.08 20.80 -1.92
C VAL A 357 5.80 20.85 -3.41
N THR A 358 5.97 22.01 -4.02
CA THR A 358 5.61 22.27 -5.41
C THR A 358 6.83 22.33 -6.33
N LYS A 359 8.01 22.68 -5.80
CA LYS A 359 9.22 22.86 -6.59
C LYS A 359 10.49 22.75 -5.76
N LEU A 360 11.56 22.22 -6.36
CA LEU A 360 12.92 22.34 -5.84
C LEU A 360 13.52 23.69 -6.24
N ILE A 361 14.19 24.37 -5.30
CA ILE A 361 14.92 25.60 -5.60
C ILE A 361 16.33 25.22 -6.02
N VAL A 362 16.69 25.56 -7.27
CA VAL A 362 17.95 25.17 -7.90
C VAL A 362 18.74 26.41 -8.29
N GLU A 363 19.97 26.49 -7.80
CA GLU A 363 20.95 27.49 -8.19
C GLU A 363 22.07 26.80 -8.97
N HIS A 364 22.10 27.05 -10.28
CA HIS A 364 22.92 26.31 -11.25
C HIS A 364 22.65 24.80 -11.20
N THR A 365 23.49 24.04 -10.49
CA THR A 365 23.41 22.59 -10.32
C THR A 365 23.31 22.19 -8.84
N THR A 366 23.02 23.14 -7.96
CA THR A 366 22.84 22.89 -6.52
C THR A 366 21.39 23.10 -6.13
N VAL A 367 20.78 22.08 -5.54
CA VAL A 367 19.49 22.20 -4.87
C VAL A 367 19.73 22.79 -3.48
N CYS A 368 19.06 23.90 -3.16
CA CYS A 368 19.32 24.67 -1.95
C CYS A 368 18.03 25.08 -1.21
N GLY A 369 16.94 24.35 -1.45
CA GLY A 369 15.67 24.58 -0.78
C GLY A 369 14.48 24.06 -1.57
N VAL A 370 13.29 24.37 -1.08
CA VAL A 370 12.02 24.00 -1.72
C VAL A 370 11.01 25.15 -1.66
N GLU A 371 10.17 25.22 -2.69
CA GLU A 371 8.92 25.98 -2.67
C GLU A 371 7.78 25.01 -2.31
N PHE A 372 6.82 25.50 -1.53
CA PHE A 372 5.66 24.71 -1.10
C PHE A 372 4.43 25.58 -0.90
N VAL A 373 3.25 24.96 -0.90
CA VAL A 373 1.99 25.60 -0.55
C VAL A 373 1.51 25.04 0.78
N ALA A 374 1.24 25.94 1.73
CA ALA A 374 0.61 25.62 3.01
C ALA A 374 -0.40 26.72 3.35
N ASP A 375 -1.55 26.34 3.92
CA ASP A 375 -2.67 27.25 4.21
C ASP A 375 -3.14 28.06 2.99
N GLY A 376 -3.05 27.46 1.81
CA GLY A 376 -3.37 28.08 0.53
C GLY A 376 -2.39 29.18 0.07
N ARG A 377 -1.25 29.36 0.76
CA ARG A 377 -0.25 30.38 0.45
C ARG A 377 1.06 29.75 -0.04
N PRO A 378 1.69 30.30 -1.09
CA PRO A 378 3.02 29.90 -1.51
C PRO A 378 4.07 30.35 -0.48
N ARG A 379 5.05 29.49 -0.23
CA ARG A 379 6.13 29.66 0.74
C ARG A 379 7.42 29.05 0.18
N SER A 380 8.56 29.42 0.77
CA SER A 380 9.87 28.87 0.42
C SER A 380 10.73 28.71 1.65
N VAL A 381 11.56 27.66 1.68
CA VAL A 381 12.54 27.42 2.74
C VAL A 381 13.86 27.00 2.11
N ARG A 382 14.98 27.48 2.66
CA ARG A 382 16.33 27.14 2.22
C ARG A 382 16.88 25.97 3.02
N ALA A 383 17.76 25.19 2.42
CA ALA A 383 18.44 24.10 3.10
C ALA A 383 19.84 23.84 2.54
N ARG A 384 20.76 23.36 3.39
CA ARG A 384 22.07 22.87 2.92
C ARG A 384 21.91 21.61 2.07
N HIS A 385 20.89 20.81 2.34
CA HIS A 385 20.58 19.60 1.58
C HIS A 385 19.06 19.30 1.59
N VAL A 386 18.56 18.67 0.53
CA VAL A 386 17.17 18.20 0.42
C VAL A 386 17.14 16.68 0.32
N VAL A 387 16.38 16.02 1.18
CA VAL A 387 16.09 14.59 1.07
C VAL A 387 14.71 14.40 0.47
N LEU A 388 14.65 13.77 -0.71
CA LEU A 388 13.42 13.46 -1.41
C LEU A 388 12.93 12.06 -1.03
N ALA A 389 11.78 12.00 -0.35
CA ALA A 389 11.19 10.75 0.13
C ALA A 389 9.64 10.77 0.04
N ALA A 390 9.13 11.29 -1.07
CA ALA A 390 7.70 11.47 -1.33
C ALA A 390 6.98 10.20 -1.82
N GLY A 391 7.72 9.10 -2.00
CA GLY A 391 7.25 7.86 -2.62
C GLY A 391 7.56 7.86 -4.12
N ALA A 392 7.73 6.67 -4.72
CA ALA A 392 8.30 6.53 -6.06
C ALA A 392 7.65 7.44 -7.12
N ILE A 393 6.32 7.50 -7.18
CA ILE A 393 5.62 8.33 -8.14
C ILE A 393 5.85 9.83 -7.88
N GLU A 394 5.64 10.28 -6.65
CA GLU A 394 5.67 11.72 -6.34
C GLU A 394 7.10 12.28 -6.27
N SER A 395 8.08 11.45 -5.93
CA SER A 395 9.51 11.82 -6.00
C SER A 395 9.93 12.10 -7.44
N ALA A 396 9.62 11.19 -8.38
CA ALA A 396 9.86 11.43 -9.80
C ALA A 396 9.05 12.63 -10.34
N ARG A 397 7.78 12.74 -9.95
CA ARG A 397 6.93 13.89 -10.31
C ARG A 397 7.56 15.21 -9.89
N LEU A 398 8.06 15.32 -8.65
CA LEU A 398 8.65 16.56 -8.15
C LEU A 398 9.95 16.92 -8.88
N LEU A 399 10.79 15.95 -9.21
CA LEU A 399 12.00 16.18 -10.02
C LEU A 399 11.63 16.72 -11.41
N LEU A 400 10.68 16.08 -12.09
CA LEU A 400 10.20 16.49 -13.42
C LEU A 400 9.53 17.88 -13.37
N ALA A 401 8.65 18.11 -12.39
CA ALA A 401 7.96 19.38 -12.20
C ALA A 401 8.92 20.54 -11.87
N SER A 402 10.06 20.23 -11.26
CA SER A 402 11.11 21.20 -10.94
C SER A 402 12.05 21.48 -12.12
N GLY A 403 11.87 20.81 -13.26
CA GLY A 403 12.73 20.99 -14.43
C GLY A 403 14.16 20.48 -14.24
N ILE A 404 14.34 19.46 -13.41
CA ILE A 404 15.64 18.79 -13.25
C ILE A 404 16.07 18.23 -14.61
N ASN A 405 17.25 18.64 -15.06
CA ASN A 405 17.78 18.26 -16.35
C ASN A 405 18.33 16.83 -16.30
N ASP A 406 17.65 15.95 -17.00
CA ASP A 406 17.98 14.54 -17.12
C ASP A 406 18.30 14.20 -18.59
N PRO A 407 19.57 14.33 -19.01
CA PRO A 407 19.95 14.15 -20.41
C PRO A 407 19.82 12.71 -20.90
N HIS A 408 19.65 11.75 -20.00
CA HIS A 408 19.53 10.32 -20.31
C HIS A 408 18.10 9.80 -20.17
N ASP A 409 17.12 10.67 -19.88
CA ASP A 409 15.70 10.35 -19.75
C ASP A 409 15.44 9.15 -18.81
N GLN A 410 16.10 9.11 -17.65
CA GLN A 410 15.95 8.06 -16.64
C GLN A 410 14.89 8.38 -15.57
N ILE A 411 14.60 9.65 -15.28
CA ILE A 411 13.63 10.06 -14.27
C ILE A 411 12.24 9.58 -14.67
N GLY A 412 11.62 8.84 -13.76
CA GLY A 412 10.29 8.29 -13.89
C GLY A 412 10.24 6.91 -14.55
N ARG A 413 11.29 6.45 -15.25
CA ARG A 413 11.31 5.11 -15.88
C ARG A 413 11.37 3.98 -14.87
N TYR A 414 11.06 2.76 -15.32
CA TYR A 414 11.14 1.53 -14.52
C TYR A 414 10.23 1.54 -13.29
N LEU A 415 9.05 2.17 -13.42
CA LEU A 415 8.01 2.12 -12.42
C LEU A 415 7.55 0.68 -12.22
N GLN A 416 7.67 0.19 -10.99
CA GLN A 416 7.29 -1.16 -10.57
C GLN A 416 6.14 -1.09 -9.55
N GLY A 417 5.36 -2.17 -9.40
CA GLY A 417 4.23 -2.23 -8.47
C GLY A 417 3.89 -3.61 -7.85
N HIS A 418 4.50 -4.69 -8.32
CA HIS A 418 4.16 -6.09 -8.00
C HIS A 418 2.79 -6.55 -8.46
N LEU A 419 2.78 -7.37 -9.51
CA LEU A 419 1.71 -8.32 -9.73
C LEU A 419 1.54 -9.22 -8.48
N TYR A 420 0.30 -9.45 -8.06
CA TYR A 420 -0.03 -10.37 -6.96
C TYR A 420 -0.72 -11.62 -7.51
N SER A 421 -0.30 -12.79 -7.03
CA SER A 421 -0.78 -14.08 -7.51
C SER A 421 -1.01 -15.05 -6.35
N GLY A 422 -1.92 -16.01 -6.55
CA GLY A 422 -2.36 -16.89 -5.48
C GLY A 422 -3.69 -17.57 -5.77
N ALA A 423 -4.33 -18.06 -4.71
CA ALA A 423 -5.63 -18.71 -4.81
C ALA A 423 -6.45 -18.60 -3.53
N THR A 424 -7.77 -18.76 -3.69
CA THR A 424 -8.76 -18.92 -2.64
C THR A 424 -9.13 -20.40 -2.51
N GLY A 425 -8.99 -20.97 -1.32
CA GLY A 425 -9.48 -22.31 -0.97
C GLY A 425 -10.81 -22.22 -0.23
N LEU A 426 -11.74 -23.11 -0.57
CA LEU A 426 -13.04 -23.27 0.09
C LEU A 426 -13.02 -24.59 0.86
N PHE A 427 -13.54 -24.57 2.08
CA PHE A 427 -13.50 -25.67 3.03
C PHE A 427 -14.92 -26.11 3.41
N ALA A 428 -15.07 -27.37 3.80
CA ALA A 428 -16.37 -27.87 4.29
C ALA A 428 -16.67 -27.38 5.71
N ASP A 429 -15.64 -27.29 6.56
CA ASP A 429 -15.66 -26.77 7.91
C ASP A 429 -15.12 -25.33 8.01
N PRO A 430 -15.52 -24.56 9.03
CA PRO A 430 -14.89 -23.27 9.33
C PRO A 430 -13.40 -23.43 9.64
N VAL A 431 -12.58 -22.60 8.99
CA VAL A 431 -11.11 -22.58 9.13
C VAL A 431 -10.58 -21.22 9.59
N GLN A 432 -11.39 -20.17 9.53
CA GLN A 432 -11.02 -18.82 9.98
C GLN A 432 -11.60 -18.50 11.35
N ASP A 433 -10.77 -17.90 12.20
CA ASP A 433 -11.18 -17.33 13.49
C ASP A 433 -11.49 -15.84 13.43
N LEU A 434 -11.22 -15.19 12.28
CA LEU A 434 -11.35 -13.74 12.07
C LEU A 434 -10.54 -12.91 13.10
N VAL A 435 -9.45 -13.47 13.63
CA VAL A 435 -8.56 -12.81 14.58
C VAL A 435 -7.35 -12.24 13.84
N GLY A 436 -7.04 -10.97 14.09
CA GLY A 436 -5.93 -10.30 13.43
C GLY A 436 -4.54 -10.69 13.95
N PRO A 437 -3.48 -10.35 13.20
CA PRO A 437 -3.49 -9.58 11.96
C PRO A 437 -3.85 -10.40 10.70
N GLY A 438 -3.89 -11.72 10.80
CA GLY A 438 -4.10 -12.64 9.66
C GLY A 438 -2.84 -13.41 9.30
N PRO A 439 -1.80 -12.78 8.70
CA PRO A 439 -0.61 -13.50 8.26
C PRO A 439 0.09 -14.12 9.46
N SER A 440 0.33 -15.42 9.40
CA SER A 440 1.00 -16.19 10.44
C SER A 440 1.83 -17.34 9.90
N ILE A 441 1.66 -17.68 8.61
CA ILE A 441 2.44 -18.70 7.91
C ILE A 441 2.72 -18.26 6.46
N ALA A 442 3.93 -18.52 6.00
CA ALA A 442 4.36 -18.30 4.63
C ALA A 442 5.38 -19.35 4.19
N THR A 443 5.60 -19.46 2.88
CA THR A 443 6.77 -20.11 2.31
C THR A 443 7.55 -19.11 1.46
N THR A 444 8.87 -19.17 1.56
CA THR A 444 9.80 -18.38 0.75
C THR A 444 10.48 -19.22 -0.33
N SER A 445 10.15 -20.50 -0.42
CA SER A 445 10.82 -21.49 -1.27
C SER A 445 10.72 -21.19 -2.77
N TYR A 446 9.79 -20.33 -3.17
CA TYR A 446 9.55 -19.96 -4.56
C TYR A 446 10.08 -18.56 -4.90
N ARG A 447 10.91 -17.95 -4.06
CA ARG A 447 11.53 -16.65 -4.38
C ARG A 447 12.48 -16.74 -5.58
N HIS A 448 13.28 -17.80 -5.62
CA HIS A 448 14.30 -18.03 -6.65
C HIS A 448 14.42 -19.53 -6.96
N GLY A 449 15.20 -19.88 -7.98
CA GLY A 449 15.44 -21.29 -8.35
C GLY A 449 14.26 -21.98 -9.03
N ASN A 450 13.28 -21.22 -9.53
CA ASN A 450 12.09 -21.76 -10.18
C ASN A 450 12.38 -22.12 -11.66
N PRO A 451 12.15 -23.37 -12.10
CA PRO A 451 12.37 -23.75 -13.49
C PRO A 451 11.49 -22.97 -14.47
N GLY A 452 12.09 -22.43 -15.52
CA GLY A 452 11.36 -21.78 -16.63
C GLY A 452 10.98 -20.32 -16.41
N VAL A 453 11.30 -19.73 -15.24
CA VAL A 453 11.06 -18.31 -14.95
C VAL A 453 12.27 -17.67 -14.27
N ALA A 454 12.45 -16.36 -14.47
CA ALA A 454 13.43 -15.57 -13.74
C ALA A 454 12.81 -14.99 -12.47
N GLY A 455 13.50 -15.14 -11.33
CA GLY A 455 12.97 -14.75 -10.03
C GLY A 455 11.82 -15.64 -9.55
N GLY A 456 10.83 -15.01 -8.91
CA GLY A 456 9.78 -15.71 -8.18
C GLY A 456 9.03 -14.81 -7.20
N GLY A 457 8.55 -15.39 -6.10
CA GLY A 457 7.85 -14.67 -5.04
C GLY A 457 7.62 -15.52 -3.80
N ILE A 458 7.08 -14.90 -2.75
CA ILE A 458 6.61 -15.62 -1.56
C ILE A 458 5.14 -16.01 -1.70
N LEU A 459 4.69 -16.96 -0.88
CA LEU A 459 3.27 -17.20 -0.66
C LEU A 459 2.98 -17.17 0.83
N ALA A 460 2.00 -16.37 1.24
CA ALA A 460 1.59 -16.24 2.64
C ALA A 460 0.07 -16.35 2.76
N ASN A 461 -0.42 -16.73 3.94
CA ASN A 461 -1.84 -16.60 4.21
C ASN A 461 -2.22 -15.12 4.35
N GLU A 462 -3.38 -14.76 3.80
CA GLU A 462 -3.86 -13.38 3.70
C GLU A 462 -4.20 -12.74 5.07
N PHE A 463 -4.24 -11.41 5.09
CA PHE A 463 -4.77 -10.63 6.21
C PHE A 463 -6.21 -11.01 6.54
N THR A 464 -6.60 -10.81 7.80
CA THR A 464 -8.01 -10.95 8.21
C THR A 464 -8.84 -9.95 7.38
N PRO A 465 -9.71 -10.40 6.46
CA PRO A 465 -10.47 -9.48 5.65
C PRO A 465 -11.60 -8.89 6.49
N THR A 466 -12.07 -7.71 6.11
CA THR A 466 -13.39 -7.20 6.51
C THR A 466 -14.48 -7.92 5.71
N PRO A 467 -15.77 -7.87 6.13
CA PRO A 467 -16.86 -8.48 5.37
C PRO A 467 -16.96 -7.96 3.93
N PHE A 468 -16.68 -6.67 3.69
CA PHE A 468 -16.66 -6.09 2.35
C PHE A 468 -15.54 -6.66 1.47
N GLU A 469 -14.33 -6.78 2.01
CA GLU A 469 -13.18 -7.36 1.28
C GLU A 469 -13.42 -8.84 0.97
N ALA A 470 -13.94 -9.60 1.94
CA ALA A 470 -14.28 -11.00 1.75
C ALA A 470 -15.39 -11.18 0.71
N TRP A 471 -16.44 -10.36 0.76
CA TRP A 471 -17.51 -10.34 -0.24
C TRP A 471 -16.95 -10.14 -1.65
N GLY A 472 -16.09 -9.13 -1.86
CA GLY A 472 -15.50 -8.85 -3.17
C GLY A 472 -14.76 -10.08 -3.74
N GLY A 473 -13.86 -10.68 -2.94
CA GLY A 473 -13.12 -11.87 -3.38
C GLY A 473 -13.99 -13.11 -3.59
N LEU A 474 -15.04 -13.31 -2.78
CA LEU A 474 -15.95 -14.45 -2.91
C LEU A 474 -16.95 -14.30 -4.07
N VAL A 475 -17.30 -13.07 -4.44
CA VAL A 475 -18.06 -12.78 -5.67
C VAL A 475 -17.21 -13.10 -6.89
N GLU A 476 -15.97 -12.60 -6.94
CA GLU A 476 -15.03 -12.90 -8.02
C GLU A 476 -14.75 -14.41 -8.14
N ALA A 477 -14.73 -15.13 -7.01
CA ALA A 477 -14.56 -16.57 -6.97
C ALA A 477 -15.83 -17.37 -7.36
N GLY A 478 -16.97 -16.70 -7.63
CA GLY A 478 -18.24 -17.35 -7.93
C GLY A 478 -18.77 -18.22 -6.78
N VAL A 479 -18.64 -17.73 -5.55
CA VAL A 479 -19.07 -18.42 -4.31
C VAL A 479 -20.25 -17.69 -3.67
N VAL A 480 -20.24 -16.37 -3.74
CA VAL A 480 -21.28 -15.50 -3.20
C VAL A 480 -21.87 -14.68 -4.33
N SER A 481 -23.19 -14.52 -4.32
CA SER A 481 -23.92 -13.66 -5.23
C SER A 481 -23.48 -12.20 -5.04
N ALA A 482 -23.21 -11.49 -6.14
CA ALA A 482 -22.85 -10.08 -6.08
C ALA A 482 -23.94 -9.26 -5.36
N TYR A 483 -25.21 -9.55 -5.69
CA TYR A 483 -26.38 -8.82 -5.22
C TYR A 483 -27.53 -9.80 -4.93
N GLY A 484 -28.58 -9.30 -4.28
CA GLY A 484 -29.83 -10.02 -4.08
C GLY A 484 -30.07 -10.47 -2.63
N PRO A 485 -31.25 -11.06 -2.35
CA PRO A 485 -31.69 -11.37 -1.00
C PRO A 485 -30.81 -12.41 -0.29
N SER A 486 -30.14 -13.30 -1.02
CA SER A 486 -29.30 -14.35 -0.44
C SER A 486 -27.84 -13.94 -0.21
N ALA A 487 -27.38 -12.79 -0.73
CA ALA A 487 -25.96 -12.43 -0.76
C ALA A 487 -25.32 -12.40 0.65
N VAL A 488 -26.02 -11.83 1.63
CA VAL A 488 -25.54 -11.77 3.02
C VAL A 488 -25.49 -13.17 3.66
N ASP A 489 -26.49 -14.01 3.42
CA ASP A 489 -26.54 -15.36 3.97
C ASP A 489 -25.48 -16.29 3.33
N GLU A 490 -25.23 -16.12 2.04
CA GLU A 490 -24.14 -16.80 1.32
C GLU A 490 -22.79 -16.38 1.86
N LEU A 491 -22.57 -15.08 2.08
CA LEU A 491 -21.37 -14.56 2.72
C LEU A 491 -21.21 -15.15 4.13
N ALA A 492 -22.25 -15.12 4.97
CA ALA A 492 -22.20 -15.67 6.31
C ALA A 492 -21.80 -17.17 6.33
N ARG A 493 -22.22 -17.93 5.32
CA ARG A 493 -21.81 -19.34 5.16
C ARG A 493 -20.36 -19.49 4.66
N ALA A 494 -19.94 -18.68 3.69
CA ALA A 494 -18.66 -18.84 3.03
C ALA A 494 -17.49 -18.21 3.80
N TYR A 495 -17.73 -17.12 4.52
CA TYR A 495 -16.69 -16.23 5.04
C TYR A 495 -15.69 -16.92 5.98
N GLN A 496 -16.18 -17.74 6.92
CA GLN A 496 -15.29 -18.49 7.81
C GLN A 496 -14.76 -19.79 7.20
N ARG A 497 -15.27 -20.17 6.03
CA ARG A 497 -14.96 -21.42 5.30
C ARG A 497 -14.07 -21.17 4.08
N CYS A 498 -13.36 -20.05 4.05
CA CYS A 498 -12.42 -19.74 2.99
C CYS A 498 -11.06 -19.31 3.54
N ALA A 499 -10.02 -19.55 2.75
CA ALA A 499 -8.68 -19.03 3.01
C ALA A 499 -8.04 -18.58 1.71
N VAL A 500 -7.20 -17.56 1.78
CA VAL A 500 -6.44 -17.05 0.65
C VAL A 500 -4.96 -17.25 0.93
N ILE A 501 -4.25 -17.81 -0.03
CA ILE A 501 -2.78 -17.84 -0.07
C ILE A 501 -2.37 -16.99 -1.27
N ILE A 502 -1.54 -15.98 -1.02
CA ILE A 502 -1.17 -15.00 -2.04
C ILE A 502 0.23 -14.43 -1.76
N GLY A 503 0.86 -13.85 -2.77
CA GLY A 503 2.04 -13.03 -2.59
C GLY A 503 2.44 -12.24 -3.83
N PRO A 504 3.42 -11.33 -3.67
CA PRO A 504 3.93 -10.52 -4.76
C PRO A 504 4.86 -11.33 -5.68
N VAL A 505 4.83 -10.97 -6.96
CA VAL A 505 5.75 -11.43 -8.00
C VAL A 505 6.91 -10.45 -8.13
N HIS A 506 8.14 -10.95 -8.20
CA HIS A 506 9.29 -10.14 -8.60
C HIS A 506 9.15 -9.73 -10.07
N GLU A 507 8.84 -8.47 -10.29
CA GLU A 507 8.57 -7.88 -11.60
C GLU A 507 9.88 -7.58 -12.37
N VAL A 508 9.87 -7.84 -13.68
CA VAL A 508 10.93 -7.40 -14.60
C VAL A 508 10.83 -5.87 -14.78
N PRO A 509 11.88 -5.08 -14.47
CA PRO A 509 11.83 -3.63 -14.67
C PRO A 509 11.74 -3.26 -16.16
N GLN A 510 10.71 -2.51 -16.55
CA GLN A 510 10.51 -2.07 -17.94
C GLN A 510 10.70 -0.56 -18.08
N ALA A 511 11.56 -0.15 -19.01
CA ALA A 511 11.89 1.27 -19.22
C ALA A 511 10.69 2.13 -19.61
N ASP A 512 9.69 1.53 -20.27
CA ASP A 512 8.48 2.21 -20.74
C ASP A 512 7.37 2.23 -19.69
N SER A 513 7.48 1.42 -18.62
CA SER A 513 6.68 1.62 -17.41
C SER A 513 7.21 2.85 -16.69
N ARG A 514 6.51 3.98 -16.78
CA ARG A 514 7.06 5.27 -16.34
C ARG A 514 6.07 6.27 -15.77
N VAL A 515 6.62 7.16 -14.95
CA VAL A 515 6.02 8.41 -14.52
C VAL A 515 6.43 9.52 -15.47
N SER A 516 5.45 10.24 -16.00
CA SER A 516 5.65 11.51 -16.69
C SER A 516 4.70 12.58 -16.13
N VAL A 517 4.88 13.84 -16.53
CA VAL A 517 4.08 14.96 -16.03
C VAL A 517 3.38 15.71 -17.17
N SER A 518 2.15 16.16 -16.92
CA SER A 518 1.37 16.90 -17.90
C SER A 518 1.96 18.28 -18.18
N ALA A 519 2.08 18.63 -19.47
CA ALA A 519 2.52 19.96 -19.89
C ALA A 519 1.47 21.06 -19.65
N HIS A 520 0.19 20.69 -19.53
CA HIS A 520 -0.93 21.65 -19.56
C HIS A 520 -1.87 21.55 -18.36
N ARG A 521 -1.90 20.41 -17.66
CA ARG A 521 -2.80 20.19 -16.52
C ARG A 521 -2.03 20.17 -15.20
N ARG A 522 -2.61 20.81 -14.19
CA ARG A 522 -2.04 20.97 -12.86
C ARG A 522 -3.07 20.59 -11.81
N ASP A 523 -2.61 20.18 -10.64
CA ASP A 523 -3.46 19.99 -9.47
C ASP A 523 -3.88 21.33 -8.83
N ALA A 524 -4.67 21.27 -7.76
CA ALA A 524 -5.23 22.46 -7.09
C ALA A 524 -4.18 23.41 -6.53
N VAL A 525 -2.92 22.98 -6.38
CA VAL A 525 -1.80 23.80 -5.88
C VAL A 525 -0.74 24.08 -6.95
N GLY A 526 -1.05 23.79 -8.22
CA GLY A 526 -0.25 24.20 -9.37
C GLY A 526 0.83 23.22 -9.83
N VAL A 527 0.93 22.03 -9.22
CA VAL A 527 1.90 21.01 -9.61
C VAL A 527 1.37 20.22 -10.81
N PRO A 528 2.16 20.02 -11.88
CA PRO A 528 1.77 19.22 -13.05
C PRO A 528 1.15 17.87 -12.68
N LEU A 529 0.05 17.47 -13.33
CA LEU A 529 -0.60 16.17 -13.09
C LEU A 529 0.27 15.01 -13.59
N VAL A 530 0.16 13.86 -12.93
CA VAL A 530 0.94 12.65 -13.26
C VAL A 530 0.30 11.87 -14.41
N HIS A 531 1.14 11.39 -15.31
CA HIS A 531 0.84 10.36 -16.28
C HIS A 531 1.63 9.09 -15.91
N LEU A 532 0.94 7.95 -15.89
CA LEU A 532 1.48 6.62 -15.65
C LEU A 532 1.27 5.83 -16.94
N ASP A 533 2.36 5.58 -17.64
CA ASP A 533 2.38 4.86 -18.91
C ASP A 533 3.04 3.50 -18.68
N SER A 534 2.49 2.42 -19.23
CA SER A 534 3.07 1.08 -19.07
C SER A 534 2.69 0.14 -20.23
N PRO A 535 3.60 -0.74 -20.68
CA PRO A 535 3.24 -1.80 -21.62
C PRO A 535 2.38 -2.92 -20.99
N GLY A 536 2.10 -2.85 -19.68
CA GLY A 536 1.51 -3.93 -18.89
C GLY A 536 2.58 -4.91 -18.37
N PRO A 537 2.19 -5.95 -17.61
CA PRO A 537 3.13 -6.91 -17.03
C PRO A 537 3.99 -7.62 -18.08
N HIS A 538 5.26 -7.86 -17.75
CA HIS A 538 6.15 -8.61 -18.61
C HIS A 538 5.73 -10.10 -18.67
N SER A 539 6.08 -10.80 -19.76
CA SER A 539 5.71 -12.22 -19.95
C SER A 539 6.28 -13.13 -18.86
N ASN A 540 7.49 -12.82 -18.37
CA ASN A 540 8.07 -13.49 -17.21
C ASN A 540 7.21 -13.33 -15.95
N ASP A 541 6.68 -12.13 -15.69
CA ASP A 541 5.89 -11.85 -14.49
C ASP A 541 4.59 -12.65 -14.50
N LEU A 542 3.95 -12.76 -15.68
CA LEU A 542 2.77 -13.60 -15.86
C LEU A 542 3.10 -15.09 -15.66
N ALA A 543 4.24 -15.56 -16.17
CA ALA A 543 4.68 -16.94 -15.95
C ALA A 543 4.99 -17.24 -14.47
N VAL A 544 5.60 -16.29 -13.74
CA VAL A 544 5.79 -16.41 -12.29
C VAL A 544 4.45 -16.40 -11.56
N ALA A 545 3.50 -15.55 -11.98
CA ALA A 545 2.17 -15.51 -11.40
C ALA A 545 1.41 -16.83 -11.56
N ASP A 546 1.48 -17.46 -12.74
CA ASP A 546 0.89 -18.78 -12.98
C ASP A 546 1.53 -19.84 -12.09
N LEU A 547 2.87 -19.87 -11.99
CA LEU A 547 3.59 -20.79 -11.11
C LEU A 547 3.15 -20.64 -9.64
N LEU A 548 3.14 -19.42 -9.11
CA LEU A 548 2.76 -19.15 -7.72
C LEU A 548 1.27 -19.46 -7.48
N THR A 549 0.41 -19.22 -8.46
CA THR A 549 -1.01 -19.59 -8.40
C THR A 549 -1.17 -21.10 -8.28
N ASP A 550 -0.46 -21.88 -9.09
CA ASP A 550 -0.51 -23.34 -9.01
C ASP A 550 0.02 -23.86 -7.68
N LYS A 551 1.10 -23.27 -7.15
CA LYS A 551 1.64 -23.61 -5.83
C LYS A 551 0.70 -23.24 -4.68
N ALA A 552 0.01 -22.12 -4.77
CA ALA A 552 -1.02 -21.76 -3.79
C ALA A 552 -2.18 -22.78 -3.80
N ARG A 553 -2.62 -23.23 -4.97
CA ARG A 553 -3.69 -24.23 -5.10
C ARG A 553 -3.28 -25.59 -4.58
N GLU A 554 -2.06 -26.03 -4.87
CA GLU A 554 -1.47 -27.26 -4.35
C GLU A 554 -1.47 -27.23 -2.81
N TRP A 555 -0.99 -26.14 -2.22
CA TRP A 555 -0.94 -25.97 -0.77
C TRP A 555 -2.34 -25.94 -0.13
N LEU A 556 -3.29 -25.19 -0.70
CA LEU A 556 -4.67 -25.17 -0.20
C LEU A 556 -5.35 -26.54 -0.28
N THR A 557 -5.15 -27.27 -1.39
CA THR A 557 -5.71 -28.62 -1.57
C THR A 557 -5.14 -29.58 -0.54
N ALA A 558 -3.82 -29.58 -0.33
CA ALA A 558 -3.17 -30.40 0.70
C ALA A 558 -3.62 -30.03 2.12
N SER A 559 -4.08 -28.79 2.32
CA SER A 559 -4.63 -28.29 3.59
C SER A 559 -6.10 -28.64 3.81
N GLY A 560 -6.74 -29.36 2.87
CA GLY A 560 -8.12 -29.83 2.98
C GLY A 560 -9.17 -28.96 2.28
N ALA A 561 -8.77 -28.03 1.41
CA ALA A 561 -9.75 -27.29 0.60
C ALA A 561 -10.48 -28.25 -0.35
N VAL A 562 -11.82 -28.19 -0.35
CA VAL A 562 -12.68 -29.00 -1.25
C VAL A 562 -12.76 -28.41 -2.66
N ARG A 563 -12.44 -27.11 -2.79
CA ARG A 563 -12.36 -26.39 -4.06
C ARG A 563 -11.34 -25.27 -3.92
N THR A 564 -10.54 -25.07 -4.96
CA THR A 564 -9.63 -23.93 -5.07
C THR A 564 -10.02 -23.08 -6.27
N VAL A 565 -9.97 -21.76 -6.13
CA VAL A 565 -10.20 -20.79 -7.20
C VAL A 565 -8.94 -19.93 -7.32
N ALA A 566 -8.36 -19.87 -8.53
CA ALA A 566 -7.20 -19.02 -8.79
C ALA A 566 -7.56 -17.55 -8.60
N THR A 567 -6.65 -16.80 -7.96
CA THR A 567 -6.72 -15.34 -7.94
C THR A 567 -6.29 -14.86 -9.32
N ARG A 568 -7.26 -14.53 -10.17
CA ARG A 568 -6.96 -14.07 -11.52
C ARG A 568 -6.61 -12.59 -11.49
N TRP A 569 -5.42 -12.25 -11.94
CA TRP A 569 -5.16 -10.88 -12.37
C TRP A 569 -5.91 -10.64 -13.69
N THR A 570 -6.84 -9.69 -13.68
CA THR A 570 -7.44 -9.17 -14.90
C THR A 570 -6.56 -8.05 -15.45
N PRO A 571 -6.25 -8.04 -16.75
CA PRO A 571 -5.49 -6.97 -17.35
C PRO A 571 -6.08 -5.61 -17.05
N ARG A 572 -5.35 -4.80 -16.30
CA ARG A 572 -5.64 -3.39 -16.08
C ARG A 572 -4.70 -2.58 -16.97
N ARG A 573 -5.19 -1.44 -17.43
CA ARG A 573 -4.34 -0.40 -18.04
C ARG A 573 -3.34 0.09 -16.99
N GLY A 574 -2.13 0.42 -17.42
CA GLY A 574 -1.07 0.99 -16.59
C GLY A 574 -0.12 -0.02 -15.96
N PRO A 575 0.58 0.39 -14.89
CA PRO A 575 1.53 -0.45 -14.15
C PRO A 575 0.88 -1.74 -13.61
N SER A 576 1.72 -2.75 -13.34
CA SER A 576 1.30 -4.11 -12.95
C SER A 576 0.38 -4.18 -11.73
N ALA A 577 0.54 -3.27 -10.76
CA ALA A 577 -0.36 -3.10 -9.63
C ALA A 577 -0.26 -1.71 -8.99
N ASP A 578 -1.20 -1.42 -8.08
CA ASP A 578 -1.38 -0.12 -7.44
C ASP A 578 -0.54 0.12 -6.19
N GLN A 579 0.19 -0.89 -5.70
CA GLN A 579 0.96 -0.86 -4.44
C GLN A 579 2.47 -1.05 -4.71
N HIS A 580 3.28 -1.10 -3.65
CA HIS A 580 4.73 -1.43 -3.70
C HIS A 580 5.57 -0.67 -4.73
N GLN A 581 5.27 0.62 -4.91
CA GLN A 581 5.86 1.40 -5.98
C GLN A 581 7.36 1.61 -5.83
N ALA A 582 8.10 1.43 -6.93
CA ALA A 582 9.54 1.45 -6.95
C ALA A 582 10.13 1.90 -8.30
N GLY A 583 11.45 2.17 -8.30
CA GLY A 583 12.31 2.23 -9.50
C GLY A 583 12.36 3.53 -10.28
N THR A 584 11.43 4.45 -10.05
CA THR A 584 11.31 5.72 -10.79
C THR A 584 12.50 6.68 -10.66
N CYS A 585 13.40 6.45 -9.70
CA CYS A 585 14.66 7.18 -9.54
C CYS A 585 15.80 6.19 -9.24
N ARG A 586 15.82 5.03 -9.93
CA ARG A 586 16.69 3.90 -9.57
C ARG A 586 18.16 4.30 -9.42
N MET A 587 18.81 3.71 -8.42
CA MET A 587 20.27 3.81 -8.23
C MET A 587 21.00 2.91 -9.23
N GLY A 588 22.21 3.29 -9.60
CA GLY A 588 23.07 2.50 -10.47
C GLY A 588 24.53 2.92 -10.39
N VAL A 589 25.32 2.43 -11.34
CA VAL A 589 26.76 2.74 -11.47
C VAL A 589 27.07 3.64 -12.67
N ASP A 590 26.07 3.95 -13.49
CA ASP A 590 26.21 4.74 -14.72
C ASP A 590 25.07 5.77 -14.84
N PRO A 591 25.37 7.07 -15.01
CA PRO A 591 24.35 8.11 -15.26
C PRO A 591 23.52 7.88 -16.54
N ALA A 592 24.01 7.09 -17.50
CA ALA A 592 23.28 6.78 -18.72
C ALA A 592 22.08 5.85 -18.47
N THR A 593 22.08 5.11 -17.36
CA THR A 593 21.08 4.08 -17.06
C THR A 593 20.45 4.22 -15.68
N SER A 594 20.77 5.27 -14.92
CA SER A 594 20.26 5.47 -13.58
C SER A 594 20.10 6.95 -13.23
N VAL A 595 19.17 7.25 -12.31
CA VAL A 595 18.91 8.63 -11.86
C VAL A 595 19.87 9.02 -10.74
N THR A 596 20.23 8.05 -9.89
CA THR A 596 21.09 8.26 -8.73
C THR A 596 22.28 7.31 -8.73
N ASP A 597 23.34 7.69 -8.02
CA ASP A 597 24.40 6.77 -7.65
C ASP A 597 23.98 5.86 -6.48
N ALA A 598 24.88 4.97 -6.06
CA ALA A 598 24.65 4.06 -4.94
C ALA A 598 24.39 4.77 -3.59
N THR A 599 24.68 6.06 -3.46
CA THR A 599 24.39 6.86 -2.24
C THR A 599 23.04 7.56 -2.31
N GLY A 600 22.28 7.37 -3.40
CA GLY A 600 21.00 8.06 -3.64
C GLY A 600 21.17 9.50 -4.09
N ALA A 601 22.39 9.98 -4.36
CA ALA A 601 22.64 11.32 -4.88
C ALA A 601 22.36 11.37 -6.39
N LEU A 602 21.78 12.47 -6.87
CA LEU A 602 21.62 12.69 -8.30
C LEU A 602 22.99 12.88 -8.96
N TRP A 603 23.21 12.27 -10.12
CA TRP A 603 24.50 12.34 -10.83
C TRP A 603 24.97 13.76 -11.15
N ARG A 604 24.02 14.66 -11.46
CA ARG A 604 24.31 16.00 -11.99
C ARG A 604 24.02 17.13 -11.01
N TYR A 605 23.28 16.86 -9.95
CA TYR A 605 22.79 17.86 -9.00
C TYR A 605 23.34 17.59 -7.61
N ARG A 606 23.88 18.64 -6.98
CA ARG A 606 24.34 18.63 -5.59
C ARG A 606 23.22 19.08 -4.66
N GLY A 607 23.39 18.84 -3.36
CA GLY A 607 22.43 19.28 -2.34
C GLY A 607 21.11 18.52 -2.34
N ILE A 608 21.03 17.36 -3.02
CA ILE A 608 19.85 16.50 -3.03
C ILE A 608 20.19 15.02 -3.02
N THR A 609 19.41 14.23 -2.29
CA THR A 609 19.42 12.76 -2.30
C THR A 609 17.99 12.23 -2.33
N VAL A 610 17.76 11.09 -2.97
CA VAL A 610 16.51 10.33 -2.87
C VAL A 610 16.67 9.26 -1.78
N ALA A 611 15.62 8.98 -1.02
CA ALA A 611 15.67 8.03 0.10
C ALA A 611 14.37 7.21 0.26
N ASP A 612 13.69 6.89 -0.83
CA ASP A 612 12.48 6.05 -0.83
C ASP A 612 12.56 4.90 -1.86
N GLY A 613 11.43 4.21 -2.10
CA GLY A 613 11.35 3.08 -3.04
C GLY A 613 11.71 3.44 -4.49
N ALA A 614 11.74 4.72 -4.87
CA ALA A 614 12.20 5.15 -6.18
C ALA A 614 13.62 4.67 -6.49
N LEU A 615 14.45 4.47 -5.46
CA LEU A 615 15.83 3.99 -5.61
C LEU A 615 15.93 2.54 -6.13
N HIS A 616 14.92 1.69 -5.93
CA HIS A 616 15.03 0.25 -6.17
C HIS A 616 15.29 -0.07 -7.66
N PRO A 617 16.45 -0.64 -8.04
CA PRO A 617 16.68 -1.09 -9.41
C PRO A 617 15.75 -2.25 -9.79
N THR A 618 15.53 -3.16 -8.84
CA THR A 618 14.53 -4.22 -8.86
C THR A 618 13.79 -4.23 -7.51
N ASN A 619 12.52 -4.65 -7.47
CA ASN A 619 11.69 -4.52 -6.26
C ASN A 619 11.48 -5.83 -5.46
N GLY A 620 12.17 -6.91 -5.84
CA GLY A 620 12.19 -8.17 -5.08
C GLY A 620 10.89 -8.99 -5.17
N GLY A 621 10.93 -10.25 -4.74
CA GLY A 621 9.72 -11.11 -4.67
C GLY A 621 8.90 -10.96 -3.37
N VAL A 622 8.95 -9.80 -2.71
CA VAL A 622 8.37 -9.55 -1.37
C VAL A 622 7.95 -8.10 -1.12
N ASN A 623 7.22 -7.82 -0.04
CA ASN A 623 6.93 -6.45 0.39
C ASN A 623 8.24 -5.65 0.60
N PRO A 624 8.43 -4.50 -0.08
CA PRO A 624 9.71 -3.80 -0.12
C PRO A 624 9.96 -2.84 1.05
N VAL A 625 8.98 -2.63 1.93
CA VAL A 625 9.03 -1.53 2.92
C VAL A 625 10.23 -1.61 3.86
N LEU A 626 10.64 -2.80 4.29
CA LEU A 626 11.81 -2.94 5.16
C LEU A 626 13.11 -2.59 4.41
N THR A 627 13.21 -2.95 3.12
CA THR A 627 14.32 -2.54 2.25
C THR A 627 14.37 -1.03 2.07
N ILE A 628 13.20 -0.39 1.88
CA ILE A 628 13.11 1.08 1.80
C ILE A 628 13.63 1.73 3.08
N LEU A 629 13.21 1.23 4.25
CA LEU A 629 13.66 1.74 5.54
C LEU A 629 15.18 1.54 5.73
N ALA A 630 15.69 0.35 5.43
CA ALA A 630 17.12 0.03 5.57
C ALA A 630 18.00 0.85 4.62
N ASN A 631 17.57 0.98 3.35
CA ASN A 631 18.33 1.76 2.36
C ASN A 631 18.28 3.26 2.67
N SER A 632 17.13 3.78 3.14
CA SER A 632 17.06 5.16 3.65
C SER A 632 18.02 5.38 4.82
N TRP A 633 18.14 4.41 5.74
CA TRP A 633 19.09 4.52 6.86
C TRP A 633 20.52 4.65 6.35
N ARG A 634 20.93 3.76 5.44
CA ARG A 634 22.27 3.77 4.83
C ARG A 634 22.57 5.10 4.13
N VAL A 635 21.66 5.56 3.27
CA VAL A 635 21.80 6.83 2.54
C VAL A 635 21.95 8.01 3.50
N ASN A 636 21.12 8.06 4.55
CA ASN A 636 21.12 9.19 5.48
C ASN A 636 22.26 9.15 6.49
N GLU A 637 22.82 7.98 6.82
CA GLU A 637 24.04 7.89 7.63
C GLU A 637 25.25 8.44 6.86
N ILE A 638 25.37 8.09 5.57
CA ILE A 638 26.40 8.66 4.67
C ILE A 638 26.22 10.18 4.55
N LEU A 639 24.97 10.64 4.40
CA LEU A 639 24.66 12.06 4.33
C LEU A 639 25.03 12.79 5.63
N ALA A 640 24.66 12.23 6.79
CA ALA A 640 24.97 12.80 8.09
C ALA A 640 26.48 12.99 8.25
N ALA A 641 27.28 11.95 7.99
CA ALA A 641 28.74 12.00 8.07
C ALA A 641 29.39 13.04 7.12
N ARG A 642 28.69 13.47 6.06
CA ARG A 642 29.15 14.53 5.16
C ARG A 642 28.77 15.94 5.64
N LEU A 643 27.70 16.08 6.41
CA LEU A 643 27.15 17.36 6.85
C LEU A 643 27.59 17.77 8.26
N THR A 644 28.00 16.80 9.09
CA THR A 644 28.58 16.98 10.42
C THR A 644 30.10 16.87 10.35
#